data_AF-A0A9D8K216-F1
#
_entry.id   AF-A0A9D8K216-F1
#
_cell.length_a   1.000
_cell.length_b   1.000
_cell.length_c   1.000
_cell.angle_alpha   90.00
_cell.angle_beta   90.00
_cell.angle_gamma   90.00
#
_symmetry.space_group_name_H-M   'P 1'
#
loop_
_entity.id
_entity.type
_entity.pdbx_description
1 polymer ?
#
loop_
_entity_poly.entity_id
_entity_poly.type
_entity_poly.pdbx_seq_one_letter_code
_entity_poly.pdbx_strand_id
1 'polypeptide(L)'
;METEEGAHHRMIHARSLAELAAGEPGRPSLLTIGSFDGIHLGHQSLIRSLVETARASNHRAAVVTFFPHPLIVLRGPLRDPSFYLNTPEEKAHLFEQLGMDCLVTQTFDLDFAKITAAEFIAQLKAALHFQEIWCGPDFAFGHNREGTVEWLKTHGRENGFGVRVIDPAIQSGDVISSSRIRRALADGDVALAASCMGRPYQLPGIVVEGDRRGRAIGVPTANLQTWNERAHPARGVYACRAWVRDEPVDAVANIGVRPTFETDSRPTVEAHLLDFDADLYGQTLRLDFIARLRPEKKFNGPAELIAQIKTDITAARSILEKPSPPRSIYLLSPRSLSPETIAVTFAKTSRSPQSFREIAAELTEAKSAEFHERWVVGYGHASVAEHAVLHLAFENVSRLAIEAIESNRLASYTEKSTRYQKWDPESFYTPRAVAESSRAALYADACRMLFDAYRRSLDPVKRWVESQAPRREGESDEKYDGRIRSRYVDNCRFILPAASLANVGMTANARVFEHAIRKMLSHPLEEVREIGEEVKRVAQEETPTLVKYANRVPYLAELQISKPKIQTPNSKSQKTEWLTLVDYDRDGETKFLAAVLYRFSDLPFADALEVVRGMDASQRESLANDALGKMSLHDIPLRELEHVAYTFDTLMDQGGYFEVKRHRMMTQTPQRLTATLGWATPRAFEAAGFAGEYGTAMEAAATAYRTLAADFPEEASYVVPNAFNRRTLMTMNLREAFAFCELRTAANAHFSVRRAAARVVEHIRGVHPLLAKFMRCSERPSAETIEEEFLVNAE
;
A
#
# COMPACT_ATOMS: atom_id res chain seq x y z
N MET A 1 -17.11 -31.35 3.05
CA MET A 1 -18.16 -30.59 2.36
C MET A 1 -17.43 -29.55 1.53
N GLU A 2 -16.92 -29.99 0.39
CA GLU A 2 -16.28 -29.15 -0.61
C GLU A 2 -17.38 -28.33 -1.29
N THR A 3 -17.26 -27.01 -1.27
CA THR A 3 -18.18 -26.10 -1.95
C THR A 3 -17.82 -26.02 -3.42
N GLU A 4 -18.78 -26.36 -4.28
CA GLU A 4 -18.75 -26.27 -5.74
C GLU A 4 -18.59 -24.82 -6.23
N GLU A 5 -17.37 -24.28 -6.24
CA GLU A 5 -17.03 -23.09 -7.03
C GLU A 5 -15.83 -23.40 -7.91
N GLY A 6 -16.12 -23.77 -9.17
CA GLY A 6 -15.09 -24.06 -10.17
C GLY A 6 -15.53 -24.94 -11.34
N ALA A 7 -16.84 -25.12 -11.60
CA ALA A 7 -17.25 -25.70 -12.87
C ALA A 7 -17.06 -24.65 -13.97
N HIS A 8 -16.04 -24.82 -14.81
CA HIS A 8 -15.89 -24.05 -16.03
C HIS A 8 -17.23 -24.06 -16.79
N HIS A 9 -17.81 -22.89 -17.01
CA HIS A 9 -19.01 -22.73 -17.85
C HIS A 9 -18.68 -23.23 -19.26
N ARG A 10 -19.13 -24.44 -19.61
CA ARG A 10 -18.86 -25.05 -20.92
C ARG A 10 -20.06 -24.82 -21.82
N MET A 11 -19.87 -24.03 -22.88
CA MET A 11 -20.92 -23.80 -23.88
C MET A 11 -21.27 -25.10 -24.62
N ILE A 12 -22.56 -25.38 -24.78
CA ILE A 12 -23.06 -26.49 -25.61
C ILE A 12 -22.92 -26.08 -27.08
N HIS A 13 -22.17 -26.84 -27.89
CA HIS A 13 -22.03 -26.57 -29.32
C HIS A 13 -22.59 -27.74 -30.15
N ALA A 14 -23.65 -27.50 -30.91
CA ALA A 14 -24.26 -28.46 -31.83
C ALA A 14 -24.14 -28.00 -33.29
N ARG A 15 -24.05 -28.95 -34.22
CA ARG A 15 -23.93 -28.72 -35.67
C ARG A 15 -25.29 -28.72 -36.40
N SER A 16 -26.37 -29.06 -35.69
CA SER A 16 -27.74 -28.95 -36.20
C SER A 16 -28.74 -28.91 -35.05
N LEU A 17 -29.96 -28.44 -35.34
CA LEU A 17 -31.08 -28.52 -34.38
C LEU A 17 -31.44 -29.97 -34.01
N ALA A 18 -31.28 -30.91 -34.94
CA ALA A 18 -31.55 -32.32 -34.71
C ALA A 18 -30.58 -32.96 -33.70
N GLU A 19 -29.33 -32.49 -33.65
CA GLU A 19 -28.31 -32.98 -32.71
C GLU A 19 -28.62 -32.60 -31.25
N LEU A 20 -29.26 -31.44 -31.03
CA LEU A 20 -29.73 -31.03 -29.70
C LEU A 20 -30.95 -31.81 -29.22
N ALA A 21 -31.83 -32.21 -30.14
CA ALA A 21 -33.07 -32.93 -29.80
C ALA A 21 -32.83 -34.33 -29.20
N ALA A 22 -31.60 -34.85 -29.26
CA ALA A 22 -31.23 -36.16 -28.75
C ALA A 22 -30.72 -36.18 -27.28
N GLY A 23 -30.69 -35.04 -26.57
CA GLY A 23 -30.17 -34.95 -25.19
C GLY A 23 -31.03 -34.06 -24.27
N GLU A 24 -31.19 -34.51 -23.02
CA GLU A 24 -32.03 -34.03 -21.89
C GLU A 24 -32.83 -32.70 -21.99
N PRO A 25 -34.09 -32.67 -21.50
CA PRO A 25 -34.89 -31.46 -21.43
C PRO A 25 -34.25 -30.41 -20.52
N GLY A 26 -33.77 -29.33 -21.13
CA GLY A 26 -33.09 -28.24 -20.45
C GLY A 26 -33.99 -27.07 -20.06
N ARG A 27 -33.50 -26.28 -19.10
CA ARG A 27 -33.97 -24.93 -18.74
C ARG A 27 -34.35 -24.11 -19.99
N PRO A 28 -35.48 -23.37 -20.01
CA PRO A 28 -35.93 -22.64 -21.20
C PRO A 28 -34.89 -21.59 -21.64
N SER A 29 -34.94 -21.16 -22.90
CA SER A 29 -33.91 -20.29 -23.48
C SER A 29 -34.42 -18.93 -23.98
N LEU A 30 -33.54 -17.93 -23.96
CA LEU A 30 -33.66 -16.73 -24.79
C LEU A 30 -32.80 -16.95 -26.04
N LEU A 31 -33.41 -16.79 -27.22
CA LEU A 31 -32.81 -17.18 -28.49
C LEU A 31 -32.48 -15.96 -29.34
N THR A 32 -31.31 -15.95 -29.98
CA THR A 32 -31.05 -15.08 -31.13
C THR A 32 -30.63 -15.88 -32.36
N ILE A 33 -30.97 -15.38 -33.55
CA ILE A 33 -30.77 -16.09 -34.82
C ILE A 33 -30.11 -15.14 -35.81
N GLY A 34 -29.07 -15.62 -36.51
CA GLY A 34 -28.41 -14.82 -37.53
C GLY A 34 -27.10 -15.41 -38.05
N SER A 35 -26.56 -14.81 -39.11
CA SER A 35 -25.28 -15.25 -39.67
C SER A 35 -24.08 -14.96 -38.76
N PHE A 36 -24.16 -13.92 -37.92
CA PHE A 36 -23.15 -13.49 -36.95
C PHE A 36 -21.70 -13.46 -37.47
N ASP A 37 -21.52 -13.14 -38.75
CA ASP A 37 -20.20 -13.13 -39.38
C ASP A 37 -19.36 -11.96 -38.86
N GLY A 38 -18.17 -12.27 -38.36
CA GLY A 38 -17.24 -11.34 -37.69
C GLY A 38 -17.56 -10.99 -36.23
N ILE A 39 -18.77 -11.29 -35.72
CA ILE A 39 -19.23 -10.93 -34.35
C ILE A 39 -18.77 -9.51 -33.97
N HIS A 40 -19.25 -8.53 -34.72
CA HIS A 40 -18.92 -7.12 -34.56
C HIS A 40 -19.62 -6.49 -33.35
N LEU A 41 -19.32 -5.23 -33.02
CA LEU A 41 -19.87 -4.55 -31.84
C LEU A 41 -21.41 -4.58 -31.77
N GLY A 42 -22.09 -4.45 -32.91
CA GLY A 42 -23.55 -4.65 -32.98
C GLY A 42 -24.01 -6.04 -32.50
N HIS A 43 -23.36 -7.12 -32.98
CA HIS A 43 -23.65 -8.47 -32.50
C HIS A 43 -23.31 -8.63 -31.02
N GLN A 44 -22.15 -8.12 -30.58
CA GLN A 44 -21.71 -8.22 -29.19
C GLN A 44 -22.67 -7.52 -28.22
N SER A 45 -23.19 -6.35 -28.59
CA SER A 45 -24.19 -5.61 -27.79
C SER A 45 -25.46 -6.43 -27.61
N LEU A 46 -25.99 -7.01 -28.70
CA LEU A 46 -27.15 -7.90 -28.66
C LEU A 46 -26.89 -9.12 -27.78
N ILE A 47 -25.74 -9.77 -27.97
CA ILE A 47 -25.38 -11.01 -27.26
C ILE A 47 -25.22 -10.75 -25.76
N ARG A 48 -24.46 -9.71 -25.37
CA ARG A 48 -24.28 -9.36 -23.94
C ARG A 48 -25.61 -9.08 -23.25
N SER A 49 -26.46 -8.28 -23.89
CA SER A 49 -27.78 -7.95 -23.36
C SER A 49 -28.68 -9.20 -23.22
N LEU A 50 -28.62 -10.11 -24.19
CA LEU A 50 -29.35 -11.39 -24.13
C LEU A 50 -28.81 -12.29 -23.02
N VAL A 51 -27.49 -12.42 -22.88
CA VAL A 51 -26.84 -13.23 -21.83
C VAL A 51 -27.16 -12.69 -20.44
N GLU A 52 -27.07 -11.38 -20.24
CA GLU A 52 -27.43 -10.72 -18.98
C GLU A 52 -28.90 -10.95 -18.63
N THR A 53 -29.80 -10.81 -19.60
CA THR A 53 -31.24 -11.03 -19.39
C THR A 53 -31.56 -12.51 -19.13
N ALA A 54 -30.91 -13.43 -19.85
CA ALA A 54 -31.08 -14.86 -19.66
C ALA A 54 -30.64 -15.28 -18.24
N ARG A 55 -29.49 -14.78 -17.78
CA ARG A 55 -29.00 -15.01 -16.41
C ARG A 55 -29.97 -14.47 -15.36
N ALA A 56 -30.43 -13.23 -15.52
CA ALA A 56 -31.35 -12.59 -14.58
C ALA A 56 -32.72 -13.29 -14.50
N SER A 57 -33.19 -13.88 -15.60
CA SER A 57 -34.50 -14.55 -15.71
C SER A 57 -34.44 -16.06 -15.54
N ASN A 58 -33.29 -16.59 -15.11
CA ASN A 58 -33.05 -18.02 -14.95
C ASN A 58 -33.29 -18.84 -16.24
N HIS A 59 -32.87 -18.33 -17.40
CA HIS A 59 -32.92 -18.97 -18.72
C HIS A 59 -31.53 -19.28 -19.28
N ARG A 60 -31.47 -20.14 -20.31
CA ARG A 60 -30.27 -20.33 -21.15
C ARG A 60 -30.17 -19.24 -22.22
N ALA A 61 -28.98 -18.70 -22.45
CA ALA A 61 -28.67 -17.90 -23.62
C ALA A 61 -28.33 -18.82 -24.80
N ALA A 62 -29.15 -18.78 -25.86
CA ALA A 62 -28.98 -19.62 -27.05
C ALA A 62 -28.82 -18.80 -28.32
N VAL A 63 -27.96 -19.29 -29.23
CA VAL A 63 -27.78 -18.71 -30.55
C VAL A 63 -27.84 -19.77 -31.64
N VAL A 64 -28.58 -19.47 -32.71
CA VAL A 64 -28.57 -20.27 -33.95
C VAL A 64 -27.89 -19.45 -35.04
N THR A 65 -26.84 -20.02 -35.60
CA THR A 65 -26.10 -19.47 -36.74
C THR A 65 -25.96 -20.50 -37.85
N PHE A 66 -25.41 -20.09 -38.98
CA PHE A 66 -25.44 -20.86 -40.21
C PHE A 66 -24.04 -21.03 -40.82
N PHE A 67 -23.75 -22.23 -41.30
CA PHE A 67 -22.57 -22.53 -42.11
C PHE A 67 -22.90 -23.62 -43.16
N PRO A 68 -22.61 -23.44 -44.46
CA PRO A 68 -22.10 -22.22 -45.09
C PRO A 68 -23.03 -21.00 -44.93
N HIS A 69 -22.52 -19.79 -45.19
CA HIS A 69 -23.31 -18.57 -45.06
C HIS A 69 -24.50 -18.58 -46.05
N PRO A 70 -25.74 -18.24 -45.65
CA PRO A 70 -26.92 -18.33 -46.51
C PRO A 70 -26.77 -17.59 -47.85
N LEU A 71 -26.13 -16.42 -47.83
CA LEU A 71 -25.85 -15.64 -49.03
C LEU A 71 -24.96 -16.36 -50.05
N ILE A 72 -24.00 -17.17 -49.60
CA ILE A 72 -23.10 -17.94 -50.48
C ILE A 72 -23.89 -19.04 -51.17
N VAL A 73 -24.70 -19.77 -50.41
CA VAL A 73 -25.51 -20.90 -50.91
C VAL A 73 -26.56 -20.42 -51.91
N LEU A 74 -27.25 -19.31 -51.60
CA LEU A 74 -28.34 -18.79 -52.42
C LEU A 74 -27.88 -18.05 -53.68
N ARG A 75 -26.68 -17.44 -53.68
CA ARG A 75 -26.16 -16.71 -54.85
C ARG A 75 -25.35 -17.59 -55.82
N GLY A 76 -25.00 -18.82 -55.43
CA GLY A 76 -24.04 -19.65 -56.16
C GLY A 76 -22.59 -19.23 -55.92
N PRO A 77 -21.60 -19.93 -56.52
CA PRO A 77 -20.18 -19.69 -56.26
C PRO A 77 -19.80 -18.24 -56.56
N LEU A 78 -19.23 -17.56 -55.56
CA LEU A 78 -18.75 -16.18 -55.67
C LEU A 78 -17.55 -16.12 -56.62
N ARG A 79 -17.40 -14.99 -57.34
CA ARG A 79 -16.22 -14.72 -58.20
C ARG A 79 -14.92 -14.63 -57.38
N ASP A 80 -15.02 -14.21 -56.12
CA ASP A 80 -13.95 -14.23 -55.12
C ASP A 80 -14.42 -15.11 -53.94
N PRO A 81 -13.72 -16.21 -53.63
CA PRO A 81 -14.09 -17.09 -52.51
C PRO A 81 -13.89 -16.44 -51.13
N SER A 82 -13.15 -15.33 -51.04
CA SER A 82 -12.76 -14.65 -49.80
C SER A 82 -13.93 -13.87 -49.18
N PHE A 83 -14.77 -14.51 -48.37
CA PHE A 83 -16.01 -13.93 -47.85
C PHE A 83 -16.10 -13.84 -46.33
N TYR A 84 -15.66 -14.88 -45.61
CA TYR A 84 -15.89 -15.01 -44.17
C TYR A 84 -14.94 -14.13 -43.37
N LEU A 85 -15.46 -13.43 -42.36
CA LEU A 85 -14.65 -12.63 -41.44
C LEU A 85 -14.05 -13.48 -40.31
N ASN A 86 -14.63 -14.65 -40.05
CA ASN A 86 -14.17 -15.62 -39.07
C ASN A 86 -14.50 -17.07 -39.52
N THR A 87 -13.72 -18.05 -39.08
CA THR A 87 -14.05 -19.47 -39.24
C THR A 87 -15.19 -19.86 -38.30
N PRO A 88 -15.87 -21.00 -38.53
CA PRO A 88 -16.84 -21.54 -37.58
C PRO A 88 -16.29 -21.71 -36.16
N GLU A 89 -15.03 -22.14 -36.04
CA GLU A 89 -14.34 -22.37 -34.76
C GLU A 89 -14.06 -21.06 -34.04
N GLU A 90 -13.54 -20.04 -34.75
CA GLU A 90 -13.36 -18.70 -34.18
C GLU A 90 -14.70 -18.09 -33.75
N LYS A 91 -15.76 -18.32 -34.54
CA LYS A 91 -17.12 -17.88 -34.19
C LYS A 91 -17.59 -18.52 -32.89
N ALA A 92 -17.40 -19.83 -32.74
CA ALA A 92 -17.76 -20.56 -31.53
C ALA A 92 -17.00 -20.04 -30.30
N HIS A 93 -15.69 -19.84 -30.43
CA HIS A 93 -14.87 -19.30 -29.35
C HIS A 93 -15.32 -17.89 -28.92
N LEU A 94 -15.66 -17.03 -29.87
CA LEU A 94 -16.17 -15.68 -29.58
C LEU A 94 -17.53 -15.70 -28.87
N PHE A 95 -18.43 -16.63 -29.21
CA PHE A 95 -19.69 -16.79 -28.48
C PHE A 95 -19.47 -17.27 -27.05
N GLU A 96 -18.56 -18.23 -26.86
CA GLU A 96 -18.19 -18.73 -25.54
C GLU A 96 -17.62 -17.61 -24.65
N GLN A 97 -16.70 -16.80 -25.19
CA GLN A 97 -16.15 -15.62 -24.48
C GLN A 97 -17.21 -14.58 -24.11
N LEU A 98 -18.27 -14.46 -24.91
CA LEU A 98 -19.40 -13.56 -24.62
C LEU A 98 -20.40 -14.16 -23.62
N GLY A 99 -20.16 -15.37 -23.12
CA GLY A 99 -20.96 -16.01 -22.08
C GLY A 99 -22.21 -16.72 -22.58
N MET A 100 -22.25 -17.11 -23.85
CA MET A 100 -23.36 -17.89 -24.43
C MET A 100 -23.40 -19.31 -23.82
N ASP A 101 -24.60 -19.85 -23.61
CA ASP A 101 -24.77 -21.19 -23.02
C ASP A 101 -24.90 -22.27 -24.10
N CYS A 102 -25.51 -21.93 -25.24
CA CYS A 102 -25.75 -22.84 -26.35
C CYS A 102 -25.55 -22.18 -27.72
N LEU A 103 -24.76 -22.82 -28.58
CA LEU A 103 -24.54 -22.46 -29.98
C LEU A 103 -25.00 -23.61 -30.88
N VAL A 104 -25.85 -23.30 -31.85
CA VAL A 104 -26.18 -24.19 -32.96
C VAL A 104 -25.61 -23.61 -34.24
N THR A 105 -24.63 -24.30 -34.84
CA THR A 105 -24.14 -23.97 -36.19
C THR A 105 -24.90 -24.83 -37.20
N GLN A 106 -26.12 -24.43 -37.54
CA GLN A 106 -27.00 -25.15 -38.45
C GLN A 106 -26.43 -25.17 -39.88
N THR A 107 -26.35 -26.37 -40.47
CA THR A 107 -26.01 -26.50 -41.89
C THR A 107 -27.08 -25.83 -42.75
N PHE A 108 -26.65 -24.90 -43.60
CA PHE A 108 -27.52 -24.21 -44.55
C PHE A 108 -27.22 -24.71 -45.96
N ASP A 109 -28.16 -25.41 -46.57
CA ASP A 109 -28.10 -25.89 -47.95
C ASP A 109 -29.40 -25.53 -48.69
N LEU A 110 -29.50 -25.94 -49.97
CA LEU A 110 -30.69 -25.64 -50.79
C LEU A 110 -31.96 -26.36 -50.32
N ASP A 111 -31.84 -27.43 -49.52
CA ASP A 111 -33.00 -28.13 -48.98
C ASP A 111 -33.47 -27.45 -47.69
N PHE A 112 -32.54 -27.06 -46.82
CA PHE A 112 -32.83 -26.24 -45.64
C PHE A 112 -33.44 -24.88 -46.02
N ALA A 113 -33.01 -24.28 -47.14
CA ALA A 113 -33.57 -23.03 -47.66
C ALA A 113 -35.07 -23.12 -48.06
N LYS A 114 -35.61 -24.33 -48.25
CA LYS A 114 -37.03 -24.58 -48.57
C LYS A 114 -37.92 -24.68 -47.34
N ILE A 115 -37.36 -24.75 -46.14
CA ILE A 115 -38.12 -24.85 -44.89
C ILE A 115 -38.92 -23.56 -44.68
N THR A 116 -40.23 -23.71 -44.40
CA THR A 116 -41.11 -22.57 -44.11
C THR A 116 -40.80 -21.96 -42.74
N ALA A 117 -41.19 -20.71 -42.52
CA ALA A 117 -41.02 -20.03 -41.24
C ALA A 117 -41.73 -20.78 -40.10
N ALA A 118 -42.92 -21.32 -40.35
CA ALA A 118 -43.68 -22.10 -39.38
C ALA A 118 -42.96 -23.40 -38.98
N GLU A 119 -42.47 -24.16 -39.97
CA GLU A 119 -41.70 -25.39 -39.73
C GLU A 119 -40.41 -25.11 -38.95
N PHE A 120 -39.70 -24.02 -39.29
CA PHE A 120 -38.47 -23.65 -38.60
C PHE A 120 -38.71 -23.27 -37.14
N ILE A 121 -39.76 -22.48 -36.84
CA ILE A 121 -40.15 -22.16 -35.46
C ILE A 121 -40.50 -23.43 -34.67
N ALA A 122 -41.22 -24.38 -35.29
CA ALA A 122 -41.55 -25.64 -34.64
C ALA A 122 -40.28 -26.44 -34.29
N GLN A 123 -39.30 -26.51 -35.21
CA GLN A 123 -38.01 -27.16 -34.95
C GLN A 123 -37.22 -26.46 -33.84
N LEU A 124 -37.17 -25.13 -33.83
CA LEU A 124 -36.50 -24.35 -32.80
C LEU A 124 -37.14 -24.56 -31.41
N LYS A 125 -38.47 -24.60 -31.35
CA LYS A 125 -39.19 -24.87 -30.10
C LYS A 125 -38.91 -26.27 -29.56
N ALA A 126 -38.90 -27.27 -30.44
CA ALA A 126 -38.62 -28.65 -30.08
C ALA A 126 -37.19 -28.82 -29.55
N ALA A 127 -36.21 -28.13 -30.14
CA ALA A 127 -34.79 -28.29 -29.80
C ALA A 127 -34.31 -27.40 -28.65
N LEU A 128 -34.85 -26.19 -28.49
CA LEU A 128 -34.28 -25.16 -27.60
C LEU A 128 -35.23 -24.70 -26.49
N HIS A 129 -36.52 -25.08 -26.55
CA HIS A 129 -37.55 -24.64 -25.59
C HIS A 129 -37.51 -23.10 -25.35
N PHE A 130 -37.36 -22.32 -26.41
CA PHE A 130 -37.16 -20.87 -26.29
C PHE A 130 -38.44 -20.14 -25.86
N GLN A 131 -38.27 -19.07 -25.08
CA GLN A 131 -39.34 -18.20 -24.57
C GLN A 131 -39.39 -16.84 -25.28
N GLU A 132 -38.26 -16.35 -25.77
CA GLU A 132 -38.16 -15.06 -26.47
C GLU A 132 -37.16 -15.17 -27.62
N ILE A 133 -37.44 -14.53 -28.76
CA ILE A 133 -36.51 -14.34 -29.88
C ILE A 133 -36.05 -12.89 -29.92
N TRP A 134 -34.73 -12.69 -29.92
CA TRP A 134 -34.08 -11.40 -30.05
C TRP A 134 -33.46 -11.26 -31.43
N CYS A 135 -33.86 -10.24 -32.18
CA CYS A 135 -33.40 -10.03 -33.55
C CYS A 135 -33.26 -8.54 -33.91
N GLY A 136 -32.57 -8.25 -35.01
CA GLY A 136 -32.53 -6.89 -35.57
C GLY A 136 -33.82 -6.54 -36.33
N PRO A 137 -34.04 -5.25 -36.67
CA PRO A 137 -35.23 -4.80 -37.40
C PRO A 137 -35.35 -5.40 -38.81
N ASP A 138 -34.23 -5.69 -39.47
CA ASP A 138 -34.19 -6.26 -40.84
C ASP A 138 -34.18 -7.80 -40.88
N PHE A 139 -34.43 -8.45 -39.74
CA PHE A 139 -34.38 -9.90 -39.64
C PHE A 139 -35.51 -10.56 -40.45
N ALA A 140 -35.14 -11.56 -41.23
CA ALA A 140 -36.09 -12.42 -41.92
C ALA A 140 -35.56 -13.85 -42.08
N PHE A 141 -36.46 -14.83 -42.08
CA PHE A 141 -36.15 -16.26 -42.19
C PHE A 141 -37.31 -17.01 -42.88
N GLY A 142 -37.15 -18.33 -43.06
CA GLY A 142 -38.10 -19.18 -43.78
C GLY A 142 -38.00 -19.04 -45.30
N HIS A 143 -38.62 -19.97 -46.02
CA HIS A 143 -38.64 -19.99 -47.47
C HIS A 143 -39.10 -18.63 -48.03
N ASN A 144 -38.34 -18.10 -49.00
CA ASN A 144 -38.57 -16.77 -49.58
C ASN A 144 -38.69 -15.61 -48.57
N ARG A 145 -38.05 -15.73 -47.38
CA ARG A 145 -38.05 -14.70 -46.33
C ARG A 145 -39.45 -14.38 -45.77
N GLU A 146 -40.37 -15.34 -45.79
CA GLU A 146 -41.75 -15.13 -45.32
C GLU A 146 -41.87 -14.79 -43.82
N GLY A 147 -40.92 -15.25 -43.00
CA GLY A 147 -40.84 -14.96 -41.56
C GLY A 147 -40.14 -13.65 -41.30
N THR A 148 -40.86 -12.53 -41.29
CA THR A 148 -40.37 -11.19 -40.91
C THR A 148 -40.53 -10.90 -39.40
N VAL A 149 -40.02 -9.76 -38.91
CA VAL A 149 -40.26 -9.31 -37.52
C VAL A 149 -41.75 -9.18 -37.20
N GLU A 150 -42.56 -8.65 -38.13
CA GLU A 150 -44.02 -8.56 -37.94
C GLU A 150 -44.70 -9.93 -37.96
N TRP A 151 -44.20 -10.85 -38.78
CA TRP A 151 -44.62 -12.25 -38.76
C TRP A 151 -44.33 -12.89 -37.39
N LEU A 152 -43.13 -12.69 -36.84
CA LEU A 152 -42.74 -13.20 -35.51
C LEU A 152 -43.62 -12.63 -34.40
N LYS A 153 -43.94 -11.33 -34.42
CA LYS A 153 -44.82 -10.71 -33.42
C LYS A 153 -46.23 -11.29 -33.45
N THR A 154 -46.74 -11.58 -34.66
CA THR A 154 -48.08 -12.16 -34.86
C THR A 154 -48.12 -13.61 -34.37
N HIS A 155 -47.23 -14.45 -34.91
CA HIS A 155 -47.19 -15.88 -34.59
C HIS A 155 -46.64 -16.14 -33.18
N GLY A 156 -45.83 -15.24 -32.63
CA GLY A 156 -45.35 -15.30 -31.24
C GLY A 156 -46.47 -15.20 -30.22
N ARG A 157 -47.48 -14.36 -30.48
CA ARG A 157 -48.69 -14.28 -29.64
C ARG A 157 -49.50 -15.58 -29.68
N GLU A 158 -49.64 -16.17 -30.86
CA GLU A 158 -50.40 -17.40 -31.07
C GLU A 158 -49.69 -18.65 -30.51
N ASN A 159 -48.36 -18.65 -30.58
CA ASN A 159 -47.55 -19.80 -30.18
C ASN A 159 -46.94 -19.63 -28.79
N GLY A 160 -47.10 -18.50 -28.09
CA GLY A 160 -46.59 -18.30 -26.73
C GLY A 160 -45.08 -18.11 -26.65
N PHE A 161 -44.52 -17.19 -27.45
CA PHE A 161 -43.15 -16.69 -27.30
C PHE A 161 -43.06 -15.18 -27.53
N GLY A 162 -42.14 -14.52 -26.84
CA GLY A 162 -41.87 -13.09 -26.98
C GLY A 162 -40.95 -12.77 -28.16
N VAL A 163 -40.98 -11.52 -28.63
CA VAL A 163 -40.08 -11.01 -29.67
C VAL A 163 -39.51 -9.68 -29.22
N ARG A 164 -38.18 -9.57 -29.19
CA ARG A 164 -37.46 -8.34 -28.89
C ARG A 164 -36.66 -7.89 -30.10
N VAL A 165 -36.92 -6.66 -30.53
CA VAL A 165 -36.15 -6.04 -31.61
C VAL A 165 -35.05 -5.19 -30.99
N ILE A 166 -33.81 -5.42 -31.41
CA ILE A 166 -32.63 -4.68 -30.95
C ILE A 166 -32.17 -3.75 -32.07
N ASP A 167 -32.04 -2.46 -31.74
CA ASP A 167 -31.59 -1.46 -32.70
C ASP A 167 -30.15 -1.71 -33.15
N PRO A 168 -29.82 -1.50 -34.43
CA PRO A 168 -28.46 -1.65 -34.92
C PRO A 168 -27.49 -0.67 -34.23
N ALA A 169 -26.28 -1.14 -33.93
CA ALA A 169 -25.23 -0.25 -33.43
C ALA A 169 -24.76 0.71 -34.54
N ILE A 170 -24.66 2.00 -34.21
CA ILE A 170 -24.23 3.06 -35.14
C ILE A 170 -22.83 3.55 -34.72
N GLN A 171 -21.95 3.74 -35.70
CA GLN A 171 -20.63 4.34 -35.52
C GLN A 171 -20.38 5.37 -36.61
N SER A 172 -20.10 6.60 -36.18
CA SER A 172 -19.84 7.76 -37.06
C SER A 172 -20.97 8.02 -38.06
N GLY A 173 -22.22 7.83 -37.64
CA GLY A 173 -23.42 8.05 -38.47
C GLY A 173 -23.86 6.86 -39.32
N ASP A 174 -23.03 5.82 -39.45
CA ASP A 174 -23.31 4.63 -40.26
C ASP A 174 -23.52 3.38 -39.38
N VAL A 175 -24.37 2.47 -39.85
CA VAL A 175 -24.62 1.18 -39.19
C VAL A 175 -23.37 0.28 -39.21
N ILE A 176 -23.05 -0.35 -38.09
CA ILE A 176 -22.01 -1.39 -38.00
C ILE A 176 -22.57 -2.71 -38.57
N SER A 177 -21.94 -3.25 -39.61
CA SER A 177 -22.35 -4.51 -40.25
C SER A 177 -21.17 -5.31 -40.81
N SER A 178 -21.34 -6.63 -41.00
CA SER A 178 -20.33 -7.49 -41.65
C SER A 178 -19.97 -7.02 -43.06
N SER A 179 -20.93 -6.45 -43.81
CA SER A 179 -20.68 -5.88 -45.14
C SER A 179 -19.78 -4.65 -45.09
N ARG A 180 -19.95 -3.78 -44.08
CA ARG A 180 -19.08 -2.63 -43.86
C ARG A 180 -17.66 -3.05 -43.50
N ILE A 181 -17.51 -4.06 -42.64
CA ILE A 181 -16.20 -4.61 -42.28
C ILE A 181 -15.50 -5.21 -43.49
N ARG A 182 -16.20 -6.03 -44.28
CA ARG A 182 -15.64 -6.57 -45.54
C ARG A 182 -15.17 -5.46 -46.48
N ARG A 183 -15.95 -4.39 -46.63
CA ARG A 183 -15.56 -3.24 -47.45
C ARG A 183 -14.30 -2.55 -46.90
N ALA A 184 -14.25 -2.31 -45.59
CA ALA A 184 -13.07 -1.73 -44.94
C ALA A 184 -11.82 -2.60 -45.18
N LEU A 185 -11.94 -3.92 -45.07
CA LEU A 185 -10.85 -4.85 -45.40
C LEU A 185 -10.46 -4.76 -46.89
N ALA A 186 -11.43 -4.76 -47.80
CA ALA A 186 -11.18 -4.64 -49.24
C ALA A 186 -10.51 -3.30 -49.63
N ASP A 187 -10.75 -2.24 -48.86
CA ASP A 187 -10.11 -0.92 -49.01
C ASP A 187 -8.74 -0.85 -48.28
N GLY A 188 -8.42 -1.85 -47.44
CA GLY A 188 -7.20 -1.94 -46.63
C GLY A 188 -7.27 -1.11 -45.34
N ASP A 189 -8.45 -0.61 -44.97
CA ASP A 189 -8.71 0.14 -43.74
C ASP A 189 -8.97 -0.82 -42.57
N VAL A 190 -7.89 -1.45 -42.12
CA VAL A 190 -7.91 -2.37 -40.98
C VAL A 190 -8.26 -1.69 -39.65
N ALA A 191 -8.05 -0.36 -39.56
CA ALA A 191 -8.41 0.42 -38.38
C ALA A 191 -9.93 0.60 -38.28
N LEU A 192 -10.61 0.89 -39.38
CA LEU A 192 -12.07 0.91 -39.43
C LEU A 192 -12.66 -0.49 -39.18
N ALA A 193 -12.08 -1.54 -39.77
CA ALA A 193 -12.49 -2.91 -39.47
C ALA A 193 -12.38 -3.21 -37.96
N ALA A 194 -11.26 -2.84 -37.34
CA ALA A 194 -11.04 -3.05 -35.92
C ALA A 194 -12.03 -2.28 -35.04
N SER A 195 -12.30 -1.02 -35.39
CA SER A 195 -13.23 -0.17 -34.64
C SER A 195 -14.68 -0.67 -34.73
N CYS A 196 -15.09 -1.25 -35.86
CA CYS A 196 -16.38 -1.92 -36.02
C CYS A 196 -16.45 -3.25 -35.24
N MET A 197 -15.35 -4.00 -35.18
CA MET A 197 -15.27 -5.31 -34.51
C MET A 197 -15.02 -5.22 -32.99
N GLY A 198 -14.56 -4.08 -32.49
CA GLY A 198 -14.14 -3.90 -31.10
C GLY A 198 -12.80 -4.57 -30.77
N ARG A 199 -12.08 -5.05 -31.79
CA ARG A 199 -10.79 -5.76 -31.70
C ARG A 199 -10.09 -5.71 -33.05
N PRO A 200 -8.75 -5.79 -33.13
CA PRO A 200 -8.03 -5.90 -34.39
C PRO A 200 -8.58 -7.02 -35.28
N TYR A 201 -8.54 -6.83 -36.60
CA TYR A 201 -8.86 -7.93 -37.51
C TYR A 201 -7.76 -8.98 -37.42
N GLN A 202 -8.14 -10.21 -37.03
CA GLN A 202 -7.22 -11.31 -36.85
C GLN A 202 -7.26 -12.27 -38.04
N LEU A 203 -6.08 -12.70 -38.48
CA LEU A 203 -5.93 -13.69 -39.56
C LEU A 203 -5.05 -14.86 -39.08
N PRO A 204 -5.63 -16.03 -38.80
CA PRO A 204 -4.86 -17.24 -38.53
C PRO A 204 -4.31 -17.87 -39.82
N GLY A 205 -3.12 -18.45 -39.74
CA GLY A 205 -2.53 -19.25 -40.82
C GLY A 205 -1.47 -20.21 -40.32
N ILE A 206 -1.27 -21.30 -41.06
CA ILE A 206 -0.19 -22.27 -40.81
C ILE A 206 1.06 -21.77 -41.51
N VAL A 207 2.19 -21.75 -40.80
CA VAL A 207 3.48 -21.37 -41.39
C VAL A 207 3.98 -22.48 -42.32
N VAL A 208 4.15 -22.16 -43.60
CA VAL A 208 4.58 -23.09 -44.65
C VAL A 208 5.90 -22.65 -45.27
N GLU A 209 6.55 -23.56 -46.00
CA GLU A 209 7.76 -23.21 -46.76
C GLU A 209 7.41 -22.26 -47.93
N GLY A 210 8.10 -21.11 -47.96
CA GLY A 210 8.06 -20.17 -49.09
C GLY A 210 9.39 -20.12 -49.86
N ASP A 211 9.54 -19.14 -50.74
CA ASP A 211 10.70 -19.03 -51.66
C ASP A 211 12.03 -18.65 -50.97
N ARG A 212 12.03 -18.51 -49.63
CA ARG A 212 13.18 -18.16 -48.76
C ARG A 212 13.97 -16.89 -49.16
N ARG A 213 13.42 -16.03 -50.03
CA ARG A 213 14.07 -14.82 -50.55
C ARG A 213 14.39 -13.78 -49.47
N GLY A 214 13.52 -13.62 -48.47
CA GLY A 214 13.72 -12.67 -47.36
C GLY A 214 14.97 -12.96 -46.52
N ARG A 215 15.31 -14.26 -46.34
CA ARG A 215 16.49 -14.69 -45.58
C ARG A 215 17.80 -14.24 -46.24
N ALA A 216 17.85 -14.19 -47.57
CA ALA A 216 19.03 -13.75 -48.33
C ALA A 216 19.31 -12.23 -48.23
N ILE A 217 18.32 -11.44 -47.81
CA ILE A 217 18.43 -9.98 -47.63
C ILE A 217 18.36 -9.54 -46.15
N GLY A 218 18.42 -10.49 -45.22
CA GLY A 218 18.46 -10.22 -43.77
C GLY A 218 17.09 -9.98 -43.11
N VAL A 219 15.98 -10.36 -43.77
CA VAL A 219 14.60 -10.15 -43.28
C VAL A 219 13.83 -11.47 -43.42
N PRO A 220 14.00 -12.45 -42.52
CA PRO A 220 13.31 -13.72 -42.60
C PRO A 220 11.79 -13.52 -42.49
N THR A 221 11.02 -14.10 -43.41
CA THR A 221 9.55 -14.02 -43.42
C THR A 221 8.91 -15.39 -43.23
N ALA A 222 7.90 -15.46 -42.37
CA ALA A 222 6.98 -16.59 -42.24
C ALA A 222 5.90 -16.48 -43.32
N ASN A 223 5.79 -17.49 -44.18
CA ASN A 223 4.74 -17.56 -45.20
C ASN A 223 3.53 -18.27 -44.60
N LEU A 224 2.35 -17.64 -44.64
CA LEU A 224 1.14 -18.17 -44.02
C LEU A 224 0.17 -18.76 -45.05
N GLN A 225 -0.17 -20.02 -44.88
CA GLN A 225 -1.31 -20.65 -45.53
C GLN A 225 -2.56 -20.34 -44.72
N THR A 226 -3.43 -19.50 -45.27
CA THR A 226 -4.71 -19.10 -44.65
C THR A 226 -5.88 -19.85 -45.28
N TRP A 227 -7.03 -19.89 -44.61
CA TRP A 227 -8.23 -20.53 -45.15
C TRP A 227 -8.73 -19.79 -46.41
N ASN A 228 -8.95 -20.53 -47.50
CA ASN A 228 -9.26 -19.96 -48.82
C ASN A 228 -10.53 -19.09 -48.86
N GLU A 229 -11.49 -19.32 -47.96
CA GLU A 229 -12.74 -18.54 -47.92
C GLU A 229 -12.69 -17.36 -46.94
N ARG A 230 -11.55 -17.15 -46.26
CA ARG A 230 -11.33 -16.05 -45.33
C ARG A 230 -11.14 -14.74 -46.10
N ALA A 231 -11.78 -13.67 -45.65
CA ALA A 231 -11.55 -12.33 -46.18
C ALA A 231 -10.12 -11.85 -45.84
N HIS A 232 -9.45 -11.22 -46.80
CA HIS A 232 -8.14 -10.60 -46.57
C HIS A 232 -8.24 -9.07 -46.65
N PRO A 233 -7.43 -8.33 -45.87
CA PRO A 233 -7.19 -6.93 -46.15
C PRO A 233 -6.64 -6.73 -47.58
N ALA A 234 -6.83 -5.54 -48.14
CA ALA A 234 -6.30 -5.17 -49.45
C ALA A 234 -4.78 -5.42 -49.57
N ARG A 235 -4.30 -5.52 -50.79
CA ARG A 235 -2.86 -5.70 -51.03
C ARG A 235 -2.03 -4.56 -50.44
N GLY A 236 -0.96 -4.90 -49.75
CA GLY A 236 -0.08 -3.92 -49.12
C GLY A 236 0.68 -4.46 -47.92
N VAL A 237 1.40 -3.55 -47.28
CA VAL A 237 2.20 -3.80 -46.09
C VAL A 237 1.51 -3.23 -44.86
N TYR A 238 1.50 -3.99 -43.77
CA TYR A 238 0.77 -3.71 -42.55
C TYR A 238 1.67 -3.85 -41.32
N ALA A 239 1.44 -3.01 -40.32
CA ALA A 239 1.92 -3.22 -38.96
C ALA A 239 0.96 -4.18 -38.25
N CYS A 240 1.51 -5.25 -37.70
CA CYS A 240 0.75 -6.34 -37.11
C CYS A 240 1.32 -6.73 -35.73
N ARG A 241 0.48 -7.37 -34.92
CA ARG A 241 0.92 -8.15 -33.77
C ARG A 241 0.71 -9.62 -34.07
N ALA A 242 1.81 -10.37 -34.15
CA ALA A 242 1.82 -11.81 -34.33
C ALA A 242 1.66 -12.49 -32.97
N TRP A 243 0.81 -13.51 -32.88
CA TRP A 243 0.70 -14.35 -31.69
C TRP A 243 1.35 -15.70 -31.95
N VAL A 244 2.48 -15.95 -31.29
CA VAL A 244 3.24 -17.20 -31.34
C VAL A 244 3.07 -17.89 -30.00
N ARG A 245 2.41 -19.06 -29.95
CA ARG A 245 2.17 -19.80 -28.69
C ARG A 245 1.58 -18.92 -27.57
N ASP A 246 0.60 -18.08 -27.95
CA ASP A 246 -0.07 -17.10 -27.09
C ASP A 246 0.79 -15.93 -26.58
N GLU A 247 2.04 -15.78 -27.05
CA GLU A 247 2.86 -14.60 -26.80
C GLU A 247 2.81 -13.61 -27.98
N PRO A 248 2.60 -12.31 -27.72
CA PRO A 248 2.57 -11.31 -28.78
C PRO A 248 3.99 -10.88 -29.18
N VAL A 249 4.23 -10.84 -30.49
CA VAL A 249 5.46 -10.36 -31.14
C VAL A 249 5.08 -9.31 -32.18
N ASP A 250 5.76 -8.18 -32.18
CA ASP A 250 5.52 -7.14 -33.19
C ASP A 250 5.98 -7.63 -34.58
N ALA A 251 5.22 -7.33 -35.62
CA ALA A 251 5.46 -7.86 -36.95
C ALA A 251 5.11 -6.87 -38.06
N VAL A 252 5.74 -7.07 -39.22
CA VAL A 252 5.36 -6.43 -40.48
C VAL A 252 4.83 -7.50 -41.42
N ALA A 253 3.57 -7.37 -41.85
CA ALA A 253 2.94 -8.33 -42.76
C ALA A 253 2.75 -7.73 -44.16
N ASN A 254 3.07 -8.50 -45.19
CA ASN A 254 2.79 -8.19 -46.58
C ASN A 254 1.68 -9.11 -47.11
N ILE A 255 0.65 -8.51 -47.73
CA ILE A 255 -0.39 -9.22 -48.48
C ILE A 255 -0.21 -8.91 -49.96
N GLY A 256 0.18 -9.93 -50.74
CA GLY A 256 0.45 -9.83 -52.18
C GLY A 256 -0.19 -10.95 -53.00
N VAL A 257 0.20 -11.09 -54.27
CA VAL A 257 -0.23 -12.21 -55.15
C VAL A 257 0.98 -12.73 -55.93
N ARG A 258 1.13 -14.06 -56.03
CA ARG A 258 2.17 -14.67 -56.87
C ARG A 258 1.84 -14.48 -58.36
N PRO A 259 2.75 -13.90 -59.17
CA PRO A 259 2.62 -13.93 -60.62
C PRO A 259 3.12 -15.29 -61.12
N THR A 260 2.24 -16.27 -61.23
CA THR A 260 2.53 -17.58 -61.85
C THR A 260 1.55 -17.87 -62.99
N PHE A 261 2.00 -18.62 -63.99
CA PHE A 261 1.27 -18.97 -65.23
C PHE A 261 0.00 -19.83 -65.03
N GLU A 262 -0.42 -20.07 -63.79
CA GLU A 262 -1.65 -20.77 -63.43
C GLU A 262 -2.69 -19.75 -62.95
N THR A 263 -3.96 -19.98 -63.27
CA THR A 263 -5.15 -19.11 -63.11
C THR A 263 -5.53 -18.76 -61.66
N ASP A 264 -4.60 -18.90 -60.72
CA ASP A 264 -4.85 -18.94 -59.29
C ASP A 264 -4.43 -17.62 -58.63
N SER A 265 -5.33 -16.64 -58.64
CA SER A 265 -5.09 -15.27 -58.17
C SER A 265 -5.13 -15.11 -56.64
N ARG A 266 -4.59 -16.08 -55.89
CA ARG A 266 -4.73 -16.15 -54.42
C ARG A 266 -3.82 -15.15 -53.70
N PRO A 267 -4.30 -14.51 -52.61
CA PRO A 267 -3.46 -13.68 -51.76
C PRO A 267 -2.40 -14.51 -51.02
N THR A 268 -1.14 -14.10 -51.07
CA THR A 268 -0.06 -14.63 -50.23
C THR A 268 0.18 -13.70 -49.05
N VAL A 269 0.25 -14.26 -47.85
CA VAL A 269 0.51 -13.52 -46.61
C VAL A 269 1.90 -13.88 -46.08
N GLU A 270 2.78 -12.89 -46.02
CA GLU A 270 4.15 -13.04 -45.51
C GLU A 270 4.35 -12.13 -44.31
N ALA A 271 4.82 -12.66 -43.18
CA ALA A 271 5.05 -11.89 -41.95
C ALA A 271 6.53 -11.92 -41.55
N HIS A 272 7.11 -10.75 -41.34
CA HIS A 272 8.40 -10.59 -40.69
C HIS A 272 8.18 -10.26 -39.21
N LEU A 273 8.52 -11.18 -38.31
CA LEU A 273 8.46 -10.95 -36.86
C LEU A 273 9.71 -10.19 -36.44
N LEU A 274 9.51 -9.09 -35.70
CA LEU A 274 10.58 -8.20 -35.26
C LEU A 274 11.27 -8.77 -34.02
N ASP A 275 12.61 -8.69 -33.99
CA ASP A 275 13.46 -9.13 -32.87
C ASP A 275 13.20 -10.58 -32.43
N PHE A 276 12.76 -11.44 -33.36
CA PHE A 276 12.34 -12.80 -33.09
C PHE A 276 13.08 -13.80 -33.98
N ASP A 277 13.69 -14.81 -33.37
CA ASP A 277 14.44 -15.86 -34.06
C ASP A 277 14.02 -17.24 -33.54
N ALA A 278 13.15 -17.92 -34.29
CA ALA A 278 12.78 -19.32 -34.03
C ALA A 278 12.21 -19.97 -35.30
N ASP A 279 12.29 -21.30 -35.38
CA ASP A 279 11.61 -22.06 -36.43
C ASP A 279 10.11 -22.18 -36.11
N LEU A 280 9.28 -21.71 -37.04
CA LEU A 280 7.83 -21.68 -36.92
C LEU A 280 7.13 -22.63 -37.89
N TYR A 281 7.84 -23.39 -38.74
CA TYR A 281 7.21 -24.27 -39.74
C TYR A 281 6.22 -25.26 -39.11
N GLY A 282 5.04 -25.37 -39.72
CA GLY A 282 3.94 -26.22 -39.25
C GLY A 282 3.18 -25.67 -38.03
N GLN A 283 3.64 -24.58 -37.40
CA GLN A 283 2.92 -23.93 -36.30
C GLN A 283 1.83 -22.99 -36.83
N THR A 284 0.79 -22.79 -36.02
CA THR A 284 -0.25 -21.79 -36.30
C THR A 284 0.23 -20.42 -35.82
N LEU A 285 0.20 -19.42 -36.70
CA LEU A 285 0.44 -18.02 -36.39
C LEU A 285 -0.87 -17.24 -36.55
N ARG A 286 -1.19 -16.35 -35.61
CA ARG A 286 -2.30 -15.40 -35.76
C ARG A 286 -1.75 -14.00 -35.92
N LEU A 287 -2.21 -13.27 -36.94
CA LEU A 287 -1.83 -11.88 -37.17
C LEU A 287 -2.99 -10.95 -36.83
N ASP A 288 -2.80 -10.08 -35.86
CA ASP A 288 -3.67 -8.94 -35.59
C ASP A 288 -3.21 -7.75 -36.43
N PHE A 289 -4.06 -7.29 -37.35
CA PHE A 289 -3.75 -6.14 -38.20
C PHE A 289 -4.06 -4.83 -37.47
N ILE A 290 -3.03 -4.01 -37.24
CA ILE A 290 -3.13 -2.76 -36.48
C ILE A 290 -3.28 -1.55 -37.41
N ALA A 291 -2.41 -1.44 -38.42
CA ALA A 291 -2.44 -0.34 -39.37
C ALA A 291 -1.89 -0.75 -40.73
N ARG A 292 -2.41 -0.15 -41.81
CA ARG A 292 -1.81 -0.24 -43.14
C ARG A 292 -0.68 0.77 -43.27
N LEU A 293 0.52 0.29 -43.58
CA LEU A 293 1.70 1.15 -43.80
C LEU A 293 1.69 1.74 -45.20
N ARG A 294 1.44 0.91 -46.23
CA ARG A 294 1.42 1.33 -47.64
C ARG A 294 0.81 0.27 -48.57
N PRO A 295 0.40 0.62 -49.80
CA PRO A 295 0.10 -0.35 -50.86
C PRO A 295 1.36 -1.09 -51.36
N GLU A 296 1.15 -2.17 -52.13
CA GLU A 296 2.23 -2.87 -52.83
C GLU A 296 2.93 -1.95 -53.84
N LYS A 297 4.26 -2.10 -53.95
CA LYS A 297 5.12 -1.33 -54.85
C LYS A 297 6.08 -2.27 -55.55
N LYS A 298 6.32 -2.06 -56.85
CA LYS A 298 7.42 -2.73 -57.58
C LYS A 298 8.73 -1.97 -57.36
N PHE A 299 9.83 -2.70 -57.18
CA PHE A 299 11.16 -2.14 -56.93
C PHE A 299 12.07 -2.43 -58.12
N ASN A 300 12.98 -1.50 -58.44
CA ASN A 300 13.89 -1.61 -59.58
C ASN A 300 15.16 -2.42 -59.27
N GLY A 301 15.34 -2.87 -58.02
CA GLY A 301 16.42 -3.75 -57.62
C GLY A 301 16.44 -4.03 -56.11
N PRO A 302 17.29 -4.97 -55.63
CA PRO A 302 17.34 -5.39 -54.23
C PRO A 302 17.64 -4.27 -53.23
N ALA A 303 18.47 -3.29 -53.60
CA ALA A 303 18.83 -2.17 -52.73
C ALA A 303 17.61 -1.26 -52.40
N GLU A 304 16.77 -0.97 -53.39
CA GLU A 304 15.54 -0.17 -53.20
C GLU A 304 14.53 -0.92 -52.32
N LEU A 305 14.42 -2.24 -52.49
CA LEU A 305 13.57 -3.11 -51.66
C LEU A 305 14.02 -3.11 -50.20
N ILE A 306 15.31 -3.32 -49.93
CA ILE A 306 15.86 -3.35 -48.56
C ILE A 306 15.66 -1.99 -47.87
N ALA A 307 15.90 -0.89 -48.57
CA ALA A 307 15.69 0.46 -48.03
C ALA A 307 14.24 0.67 -47.62
N GLN A 308 13.28 0.25 -48.46
CA GLN A 308 11.86 0.35 -48.14
C GLN A 308 11.46 -0.54 -46.95
N ILE A 309 11.97 -1.77 -46.86
CA ILE A 309 11.68 -2.67 -45.73
C ILE A 309 12.14 -2.05 -44.40
N LYS A 310 13.32 -1.41 -44.36
CA LYS A 310 13.79 -0.71 -43.15
C LYS A 310 12.88 0.44 -42.74
N THR A 311 12.37 1.20 -43.72
CA THR A 311 11.38 2.25 -43.49
C THR A 311 10.07 1.67 -42.94
N ASP A 312 9.59 0.57 -43.53
CA ASP A 312 8.36 -0.10 -43.11
C ASP A 312 8.50 -0.64 -41.67
N ILE A 313 9.64 -1.23 -41.31
CA ILE A 313 9.93 -1.71 -39.93
C ILE A 313 9.95 -0.53 -38.94
N THR A 314 10.61 0.57 -39.28
CA THR A 314 10.67 1.75 -38.41
C THR A 314 9.27 2.33 -38.16
N ALA A 315 8.46 2.45 -39.23
CA ALA A 315 7.09 2.91 -39.12
C ALA A 315 6.22 1.95 -38.29
N ALA A 316 6.37 0.63 -38.50
CA ALA A 316 5.68 -0.38 -37.71
C ALA A 316 6.03 -0.29 -36.22
N ARG A 317 7.32 -0.18 -35.86
CA ARG A 317 7.73 0.01 -34.46
C ARG A 317 7.06 1.23 -33.83
N SER A 318 7.07 2.38 -34.51
CA SER A 318 6.44 3.58 -33.98
C SER A 318 4.92 3.44 -33.79
N ILE A 319 4.23 2.69 -34.65
CA ILE A 319 2.79 2.45 -34.56
C ILE A 319 2.46 1.42 -33.46
N LEU A 320 3.33 0.42 -33.26
CA LEU A 320 3.12 -0.70 -32.33
C LEU A 320 3.60 -0.39 -30.90
N GLU A 321 4.41 0.66 -30.73
CA GLU A 321 4.87 1.16 -29.44
C GLU A 321 3.69 1.65 -28.59
N LYS A 322 3.43 0.96 -27.47
CA LYS A 322 2.48 1.47 -26.46
C LYS A 322 3.19 2.59 -25.70
N PRO A 323 2.67 3.84 -25.70
CA PRO A 323 3.22 4.86 -24.83
C PRO A 323 3.07 4.40 -23.38
N SER A 324 4.19 4.39 -22.64
CA SER A 324 4.12 4.24 -21.19
C SER A 324 3.30 5.40 -20.62
N PRO A 325 2.35 5.15 -19.70
CA PRO A 325 1.63 6.24 -19.08
C PRO A 325 2.63 7.20 -18.40
N PRO A 326 2.38 8.52 -18.43
CA PRO A 326 3.27 9.48 -17.80
C PRO A 326 3.34 9.24 -16.28
N ARG A 327 4.47 9.60 -15.66
CA ARG A 327 4.61 9.56 -14.19
C ARG A 327 3.49 10.38 -13.56
N SER A 328 2.71 9.76 -12.67
CA SER A 328 1.66 10.40 -11.90
C SER A 328 1.92 10.26 -10.41
N ILE A 329 1.94 11.37 -9.68
CA ILE A 329 2.10 11.41 -8.22
C ILE A 329 0.88 12.14 -7.67
N TYR A 330 0.09 11.48 -6.82
CA TYR A 330 -1.14 12.03 -6.26
C TYR A 330 -1.46 11.41 -4.89
N LEU A 331 -2.30 12.11 -4.13
CA LEU A 331 -2.78 11.67 -2.83
C LEU A 331 -4.05 10.82 -3.00
N LEU A 332 -4.10 9.64 -2.36
CA LEU A 332 -5.37 8.99 -2.01
C LEU A 332 -5.89 9.68 -0.75
N SER A 333 -6.91 10.52 -0.91
CA SER A 333 -7.35 11.42 0.14
C SER A 333 -8.13 10.68 1.22
N PRO A 334 -7.76 10.80 2.51
CA PRO A 334 -8.54 10.27 3.62
C PRO A 334 -9.88 11.02 3.81
N ARG A 335 -10.11 12.12 3.09
CA ARG A 335 -11.42 12.80 3.05
C ARG A 335 -12.46 12.05 2.22
N SER A 336 -12.02 11.16 1.33
CA SER A 336 -12.87 10.45 0.37
C SER A 336 -12.83 8.93 0.53
N LEU A 337 -11.80 8.40 1.18
CA LEU A 337 -11.59 6.97 1.37
C LEU A 337 -11.28 6.72 2.84
N SER A 338 -11.90 5.69 3.41
CA SER A 338 -11.58 5.26 4.77
C SER A 338 -10.12 4.77 4.88
N PRO A 339 -9.49 4.83 6.06
CA PRO A 339 -8.13 4.32 6.27
C PRO A 339 -7.97 2.86 5.82
N GLU A 340 -8.96 2.01 6.09
CA GLU A 340 -8.95 0.61 5.64
C GLU A 340 -9.01 0.47 4.12
N THR A 341 -9.78 1.30 3.42
CA THR A 341 -9.86 1.28 1.96
C THR A 341 -8.55 1.73 1.31
N ILE A 342 -7.89 2.74 1.87
CA ILE A 342 -6.55 3.16 1.45
C ILE A 342 -5.56 2.01 1.62
N ALA A 343 -5.60 1.32 2.76
CA ALA A 343 -4.74 0.17 3.03
C ALA A 343 -4.95 -0.97 2.02
N VAL A 344 -6.20 -1.34 1.71
CA VAL A 344 -6.50 -2.38 0.70
C VAL A 344 -6.09 -1.94 -0.70
N THR A 345 -6.28 -0.67 -1.04
CA THR A 345 -5.86 -0.12 -2.34
C THR A 345 -4.37 -0.32 -2.55
N PHE A 346 -3.55 -0.01 -1.55
CA PHE A 346 -2.11 -0.23 -1.63
C PHE A 346 -1.74 -1.71 -1.60
N ALA A 347 -2.43 -2.55 -0.81
CA ALA A 347 -2.15 -3.99 -0.77
C ALA A 347 -2.40 -4.68 -2.13
N LYS A 348 -3.49 -4.33 -2.81
CA LYS A 348 -3.89 -4.93 -4.10
C LYS A 348 -2.94 -4.60 -5.25
N THR A 349 -2.15 -3.52 -5.17
CA THR A 349 -1.23 -3.13 -6.26
C THR A 349 -0.20 -4.20 -6.60
N SER A 350 0.20 -5.00 -5.63
CA SER A 350 1.18 -6.08 -5.84
C SER A 350 0.66 -7.20 -6.76
N ARG A 351 -0.65 -7.25 -7.02
CA ARG A 351 -1.33 -8.34 -7.74
C ARG A 351 -2.30 -7.86 -8.82
N SER A 352 -2.42 -6.55 -9.04
CA SER A 352 -3.29 -5.96 -10.07
C SER A 352 -2.48 -5.08 -11.03
N PRO A 353 -2.69 -5.19 -12.35
CA PRO A 353 -2.09 -4.30 -13.33
C PRO A 353 -2.73 -2.89 -13.35
N GLN A 354 -3.81 -2.68 -12.58
CA GLN A 354 -4.54 -1.41 -12.52
C GLN A 354 -3.80 -0.36 -11.69
N SER A 355 -4.11 0.91 -11.94
CA SER A 355 -3.64 2.04 -11.14
C SER A 355 -4.33 2.09 -9.77
N PHE A 356 -3.72 2.78 -8.79
CA PHE A 356 -4.33 2.94 -7.47
C PHE A 356 -5.73 3.60 -7.50
N ARG A 357 -6.02 4.50 -8.46
CA ARG A 357 -7.36 5.11 -8.60
C ARG A 357 -8.41 4.12 -9.05
N GLU A 358 -8.07 3.27 -10.01
CA GLU A 358 -8.98 2.23 -10.53
C GLU A 358 -9.26 1.20 -9.43
N ILE A 359 -8.21 0.75 -8.73
CA ILE A 359 -8.36 -0.16 -7.58
C ILE A 359 -9.24 0.47 -6.50
N ALA A 360 -8.99 1.73 -6.12
CA ALA A 360 -9.78 2.42 -5.10
C ALA A 360 -11.26 2.57 -5.51
N ALA A 361 -11.53 2.86 -6.78
CA ALA A 361 -12.89 3.04 -7.30
C ALA A 361 -13.74 1.75 -7.27
N GLU A 362 -13.10 0.57 -7.29
CA GLU A 362 -13.78 -0.72 -7.22
C GLU A 362 -14.06 -1.20 -5.78
N LEU A 363 -13.39 -0.56 -4.80
CA LEU A 363 -13.49 -0.92 -3.39
C LEU A 363 -14.67 -0.22 -2.73
N THR A 364 -15.36 -1.00 -1.91
CA THR A 364 -16.38 -0.55 -0.95
C THR A 364 -15.88 -0.91 0.44
N GLU A 365 -16.41 -0.30 1.50
CA GLU A 365 -16.07 -0.69 2.88
C GLU A 365 -16.22 -2.19 3.14
N ALA A 366 -17.31 -2.81 2.66
CA ALA A 366 -17.54 -4.26 2.81
C ALA A 366 -16.44 -5.11 2.15
N LYS A 367 -16.12 -4.84 0.87
CA LYS A 367 -15.01 -5.50 0.14
C LYS A 367 -13.66 -5.27 0.82
N SER A 368 -13.43 -4.09 1.40
CA SER A 368 -12.20 -3.78 2.12
C SER A 368 -12.11 -4.60 3.41
N ALA A 369 -13.20 -4.69 4.18
CA ALA A 369 -13.27 -5.49 5.40
C ALA A 369 -13.08 -6.99 5.12
N GLU A 370 -13.74 -7.53 4.09
CA GLU A 370 -13.56 -8.94 3.67
C GLU A 370 -12.10 -9.23 3.30
N PHE A 371 -11.46 -8.31 2.58
CA PHE A 371 -10.04 -8.43 2.25
C PHE A 371 -9.18 -8.47 3.51
N HIS A 372 -9.42 -7.59 4.47
CA HIS A 372 -8.66 -7.55 5.72
C HIS A 372 -8.85 -8.81 6.57
N GLU A 373 -10.09 -9.29 6.76
CA GLU A 373 -10.38 -10.53 7.48
C GLU A 373 -9.65 -11.72 6.86
N ARG A 374 -9.68 -11.82 5.52
CA ARG A 374 -9.01 -12.91 4.82
C ARG A 374 -7.49 -12.78 4.90
N TRP A 375 -6.91 -11.63 4.55
CA TRP A 375 -5.49 -11.50 4.25
C TRP A 375 -4.65 -10.89 5.36
N VAL A 376 -5.17 -9.91 6.09
CA VAL A 376 -4.42 -9.26 7.19
C VAL A 376 -4.54 -10.09 8.46
N VAL A 377 -5.76 -10.46 8.82
CA VAL A 377 -6.05 -11.27 10.01
C VAL A 377 -5.72 -12.75 9.77
N GLY A 378 -6.26 -13.34 8.69
CA GLY A 378 -6.10 -14.78 8.43
C GLY A 378 -4.68 -15.22 8.04
N TYR A 379 -3.99 -14.47 7.18
CA TYR A 379 -2.63 -14.81 6.72
C TYR A 379 -1.51 -14.08 7.47
N GLY A 380 -1.82 -13.15 8.38
CA GLY A 380 -0.83 -12.43 9.17
C GLY A 380 -0.01 -11.38 8.41
N HIS A 381 -0.49 -10.88 7.27
CA HIS A 381 0.15 -9.80 6.50
C HIS A 381 -0.05 -8.42 7.16
N ALA A 382 0.42 -8.28 8.40
CA ALA A 382 0.15 -7.12 9.25
C ALA A 382 0.73 -5.78 8.73
N SER A 383 1.68 -5.81 7.79
CA SER A 383 2.24 -4.58 7.20
C SER A 383 1.22 -3.77 6.40
N VAL A 384 0.15 -4.40 5.90
CA VAL A 384 -0.94 -3.70 5.21
C VAL A 384 -1.63 -2.70 6.15
N ALA A 385 -1.74 -3.03 7.44
CA ALA A 385 -2.35 -2.16 8.45
C ALA A 385 -1.52 -0.88 8.70
N GLU A 386 -0.27 -0.80 8.24
CA GLU A 386 0.59 0.37 8.41
C GLU A 386 0.14 1.56 7.54
N HIS A 387 -0.66 1.32 6.50
CA HIS A 387 -1.23 2.35 5.65
C HIS A 387 -2.45 3.05 6.25
N ALA A 388 -3.12 2.45 7.24
CA ALA A 388 -4.23 3.05 7.95
C ALA A 388 -3.70 3.88 9.13
N VAL A 389 -3.82 5.21 9.08
CA VAL A 389 -3.28 6.14 10.10
C VAL A 389 -4.43 6.79 10.87
N LEU A 390 -4.32 6.81 12.20
CA LEU A 390 -5.27 7.45 13.10
C LEU A 390 -4.61 8.55 13.94
N HIS A 391 -5.42 9.53 14.36
CA HIS A 391 -5.03 10.63 15.23
C HIS A 391 -5.93 10.63 16.46
N LEU A 392 -5.40 10.32 17.64
CA LEU A 392 -6.15 10.25 18.89
C LEU A 392 -5.72 11.36 19.85
N ALA A 393 -6.69 11.98 20.51
CA ALA A 393 -6.48 12.95 21.56
C ALA A 393 -6.83 12.32 22.92
N PHE A 394 -5.89 12.41 23.86
CA PHE A 394 -6.05 11.95 25.23
C PHE A 394 -6.09 13.19 26.12
N GLU A 395 -7.16 13.34 26.89
CA GLU A 395 -7.34 14.48 27.80
C GLU A 395 -7.56 13.99 29.22
N ASN A 396 -7.04 14.74 30.19
CA ASN A 396 -7.20 14.44 31.61
C ASN A 396 -6.66 13.05 32.00
N VAL A 397 -5.50 12.69 31.44
CA VAL A 397 -4.80 11.42 31.74
C VAL A 397 -3.64 11.71 32.69
N SER A 398 -3.43 10.84 33.68
CA SER A 398 -2.28 10.99 34.57
C SER A 398 -0.96 10.97 33.80
N ARG A 399 0.03 11.70 34.30
CA ARG A 399 1.37 11.66 33.71
C ARG A 399 2.02 10.28 33.78
N LEU A 400 1.64 9.45 34.75
CA LEU A 400 2.06 8.06 34.83
C LEU A 400 1.48 7.21 33.68
N ALA A 401 0.19 7.36 33.36
CA ALA A 401 -0.41 6.66 32.22
C ALA A 401 0.11 7.19 30.86
N ILE A 402 0.43 8.48 30.75
CA ILE A 402 1.09 9.05 29.56
C ILE A 402 2.43 8.36 29.28
N GLU A 403 3.18 7.93 30.30
CA GLU A 403 4.40 7.12 30.08
C GLU A 403 4.10 5.80 29.34
N ALA A 404 3.00 5.13 29.67
CA ALA A 404 2.57 3.93 28.96
C ALA A 404 2.12 4.24 27.53
N ILE A 405 1.35 5.32 27.33
CA ILE A 405 0.88 5.75 25.99
C ILE A 405 2.08 6.08 25.09
N GLU A 406 3.03 6.88 25.58
CA GLU A 406 4.20 7.36 24.84
C GLU A 406 5.29 6.32 24.61
N SER A 407 5.07 5.07 25.02
CA SER A 407 6.09 4.02 24.96
C SER A 407 6.20 3.33 23.60
N ASN A 408 5.28 3.59 22.65
CA ASN A 408 5.35 3.00 21.31
C ASN A 408 6.33 3.79 20.44
N ARG A 409 7.31 3.09 19.83
CA ARG A 409 8.40 3.72 19.05
C ARG A 409 7.91 4.43 17.79
N LEU A 410 7.05 3.78 17.02
CA LEU A 410 6.61 4.23 15.69
C LEU A 410 5.32 5.06 15.80
N ALA A 411 5.36 6.12 16.60
CA ALA A 411 4.24 7.03 16.80
C ALA A 411 4.74 8.45 17.08
N SER A 412 3.94 9.43 16.67
CA SER A 412 4.15 10.83 16.99
C SER A 412 3.33 11.22 18.20
N TYR A 413 3.90 12.03 19.09
CA TYR A 413 3.24 12.46 20.31
C TYR A 413 3.49 13.94 20.59
N THR A 414 2.45 14.61 21.07
CA THR A 414 2.54 15.99 21.57
C THR A 414 1.85 16.07 22.93
N GLU A 415 2.64 16.06 24.00
CA GLU A 415 2.16 16.24 25.38
C GLU A 415 2.10 17.73 25.75
N LYS A 416 1.04 18.13 26.44
CA LYS A 416 0.87 19.47 27.00
C LYS A 416 1.95 19.77 28.04
N SER A 417 2.83 20.72 27.74
CA SER A 417 3.94 21.09 28.64
C SER A 417 3.45 21.64 29.98
N THR A 418 3.94 21.05 31.07
CA THR A 418 3.64 21.47 32.46
C THR A 418 4.03 22.93 32.76
N ARG A 419 4.90 23.54 31.94
CA ARG A 419 5.31 24.95 32.03
C ARG A 419 4.14 25.94 31.85
N TYR A 420 3.16 25.57 31.04
CA TYR A 420 2.07 26.46 30.63
C TYR A 420 0.71 26.04 31.20
N GLN A 421 0.69 24.97 32.00
CA GLN A 421 -0.54 24.52 32.65
C GLN A 421 -0.82 25.36 33.90
N LYS A 422 -2.10 25.69 34.10
CA LYS A 422 -2.62 26.17 35.38
C LYS A 422 -3.19 24.95 36.09
N TRP A 423 -2.79 24.74 37.32
CA TRP A 423 -3.13 23.56 38.09
C TRP A 423 -4.18 23.92 39.13
N ASP A 424 -5.30 23.21 39.12
CA ASP A 424 -6.26 23.18 40.23
C ASP A 424 -5.78 22.16 41.28
N PRO A 425 -6.02 22.36 42.58
CA PRO A 425 -5.64 21.40 43.62
C PRO A 425 -6.16 19.98 43.38
N GLU A 426 -7.29 19.80 42.69
CA GLU A 426 -7.86 18.50 42.35
C GLU A 426 -7.45 17.99 40.95
N SER A 427 -6.44 18.60 40.30
CA SER A 427 -5.94 18.19 38.97
C SER A 427 -5.06 16.92 39.01
N PHE A 428 -5.51 15.88 39.72
CA PHE A 428 -4.82 14.61 39.83
C PHE A 428 -5.75 13.40 39.68
N TYR A 429 -5.24 12.33 39.08
CA TYR A 429 -5.93 11.05 39.00
C TYR A 429 -5.95 10.38 40.38
N THR A 430 -7.06 9.72 40.74
CA THR A 430 -7.16 8.88 41.93
C THR A 430 -7.49 7.45 41.51
N PRO A 431 -6.59 6.47 41.74
CA PRO A 431 -6.85 5.07 41.42
C PRO A 431 -8.07 4.53 42.19
N ARG A 432 -8.97 3.80 41.52
CA ARG A 432 -10.19 3.27 42.15
C ARG A 432 -9.88 2.38 43.35
N ALA A 433 -8.91 1.48 43.22
CA ALA A 433 -8.46 0.61 44.32
C ALA A 433 -8.02 1.41 45.57
N VAL A 434 -7.40 2.58 45.38
CA VAL A 434 -7.02 3.47 46.49
C VAL A 434 -8.23 4.24 47.02
N ALA A 435 -9.08 4.76 46.13
CA ALA A 435 -10.29 5.51 46.48
C ALA A 435 -11.30 4.71 47.32
N GLU A 436 -11.41 3.41 47.06
CA GLU A 436 -12.31 2.49 47.77
C GLU A 436 -11.70 1.92 49.07
N SER A 437 -10.47 2.31 49.40
CA SER A 437 -9.73 1.78 50.55
C SER A 437 -9.67 2.74 51.74
N SER A 438 -9.20 2.24 52.88
CA SER A 438 -8.86 3.07 54.04
C SER A 438 -7.68 4.03 53.81
N ARG A 439 -7.01 3.97 52.64
CA ARG A 439 -5.89 4.86 52.27
C ARG A 439 -6.32 6.06 51.41
N ALA A 440 -7.60 6.18 51.05
CA ALA A 440 -8.10 7.23 50.16
C ALA A 440 -7.74 8.65 50.64
N ALA A 441 -7.98 8.96 51.91
CA ALA A 441 -7.67 10.27 52.49
C ALA A 441 -6.17 10.57 52.46
N LEU A 442 -5.32 9.59 52.85
CA LEU A 442 -3.87 9.73 52.81
C LEU A 442 -3.36 10.09 51.41
N TYR A 443 -3.88 9.43 50.38
CA TYR A 443 -3.52 9.71 48.99
C TYR A 443 -3.93 11.12 48.57
N ALA A 444 -5.21 11.47 48.77
CA ALA A 444 -5.76 12.76 48.37
C ALA A 444 -5.06 13.92 49.09
N ASP A 445 -4.82 13.79 50.40
CA ASP A 445 -4.16 14.82 51.20
C ASP A 445 -2.70 15.01 50.76
N ALA A 446 -1.98 13.92 50.47
CA ALA A 446 -0.61 14.00 49.94
C ALA A 446 -0.58 14.70 48.57
N CYS A 447 -1.49 14.36 47.66
CA CYS A 447 -1.59 15.04 46.36
C CYS A 447 -1.92 16.52 46.52
N ARG A 448 -2.96 16.90 47.28
CA ARG A 448 -3.31 18.30 47.52
C ARG A 448 -2.16 19.09 48.13
N MET A 449 -1.46 18.50 49.10
CA MET A 449 -0.30 19.14 49.73
C MET A 449 0.81 19.44 48.71
N LEU A 450 1.06 18.53 47.75
CA LEU A 450 2.01 18.75 46.66
C LEU A 450 1.55 19.88 45.72
N PHE A 451 0.27 19.92 45.34
CA PHE A 451 -0.26 21.02 44.51
C PHE A 451 -0.20 22.37 45.22
N ASP A 452 -0.50 22.41 46.52
CA ASP A 452 -0.38 23.61 47.32
C ASP A 452 1.07 24.06 47.53
N ALA A 453 2.00 23.12 47.74
CA ALA A 453 3.42 23.42 47.79
C ALA A 453 3.93 23.96 46.45
N TYR A 454 3.52 23.36 45.32
CA TYR A 454 3.82 23.87 43.98
C TYR A 454 3.30 25.30 43.79
N ARG A 455 2.04 25.57 44.15
CA ARG A 455 1.45 26.91 44.03
C ARG A 455 2.19 27.94 44.87
N ARG A 456 2.50 27.60 46.12
CA ARG A 456 3.22 28.48 47.05
C ARG A 456 4.68 28.71 46.64
N SER A 457 5.30 27.78 45.91
CA SER A 457 6.67 27.93 45.45
C SER A 457 6.84 28.88 44.26
N LEU A 458 5.78 29.13 43.48
CA LEU A 458 5.88 29.92 42.25
C LEU A 458 6.34 31.36 42.51
N ASP A 459 5.75 32.06 43.47
CA ASP A 459 6.05 33.48 43.72
C ASP A 459 7.46 33.71 44.30
N PRO A 460 7.92 32.98 45.34
CA PRO A 460 9.28 33.12 45.85
C PRO A 460 10.34 32.85 44.78
N VAL A 461 10.19 31.77 44.01
CA VAL A 461 11.14 31.41 42.95
C VAL A 461 11.08 32.39 41.79
N LYS A 462 9.89 32.89 41.42
CA LYS A 462 9.73 33.94 40.41
C LYS A 462 10.50 35.20 40.79
N ARG A 463 10.34 35.70 42.02
CA ARG A 463 11.06 36.89 42.53
C ARG A 463 12.57 36.70 42.49
N TRP A 464 13.05 35.52 42.86
CA TRP A 464 14.48 35.20 42.75
C TRP A 464 14.94 35.22 41.28
N VAL A 465 14.20 34.59 40.35
CA VAL A 465 14.54 34.62 38.92
C VAL A 465 14.54 36.04 38.36
N GLU A 466 13.58 36.88 38.74
CA GLU A 466 13.53 38.30 38.35
C GLU A 466 14.78 39.06 38.81
N SER A 467 15.32 38.76 40.00
CA SER A 467 16.57 39.37 40.48
C SER A 467 17.80 38.99 39.64
N GLN A 468 17.78 37.82 39.00
CA GLN A 468 18.88 37.29 38.18
C GLN A 468 18.71 37.59 36.68
N ALA A 469 17.55 38.08 36.26
CA ALA A 469 17.15 38.11 34.87
C ALA A 469 16.40 39.39 34.51
N PRO A 470 16.97 40.59 34.80
CA PRO A 470 16.24 41.84 34.65
C PRO A 470 15.71 42.03 33.23
N ARG A 471 14.71 42.90 33.13
CA ARG A 471 14.07 43.23 31.86
C ARG A 471 15.08 43.86 30.90
N ARG A 472 15.05 43.42 29.65
CA ARG A 472 15.90 44.00 28.60
C ARG A 472 15.27 45.29 28.08
N GLU A 473 16.12 46.19 27.58
CA GLU A 473 15.66 47.42 26.95
C GLU A 473 14.73 47.11 25.76
N GLY A 474 13.56 47.77 25.70
CA GLY A 474 12.55 47.55 24.67
C GLY A 474 11.76 46.23 24.75
N GLU A 475 11.96 45.40 25.77
CA GLU A 475 11.22 44.15 25.95
C GLU A 475 9.80 44.42 26.46
N SER A 476 8.77 43.88 25.80
CA SER A 476 7.37 43.98 26.26
C SER A 476 7.12 43.10 27.49
N ASP A 477 6.04 43.39 28.24
CA ASP A 477 5.67 42.62 29.44
C ASP A 477 5.50 41.14 29.11
N GLU A 478 4.78 40.85 28.02
CA GLU A 478 4.51 39.49 27.57
C GLU A 478 5.79 38.72 27.18
N LYS A 479 6.75 39.39 26.53
CA LYS A 479 8.04 38.77 26.17
C LYS A 479 8.90 38.52 27.41
N TYR A 480 8.90 39.47 28.35
CA TYR A 480 9.61 39.33 29.62
C TYR A 480 9.04 38.15 30.43
N ASP A 481 7.72 38.14 30.65
CA ASP A 481 7.02 37.08 31.37
C ASP A 481 7.24 35.71 30.71
N GLY A 482 7.13 35.62 29.38
CA GLY A 482 7.41 34.40 28.63
C GLY A 482 8.84 33.91 28.83
N ARG A 483 9.83 34.82 28.82
CA ARG A 483 11.25 34.51 29.01
C ARG A 483 11.55 33.99 30.42
N ILE A 484 11.03 34.63 31.46
CA ILE A 484 11.32 34.23 32.85
C ILE A 484 10.46 33.05 33.32
N ARG A 485 9.28 32.82 32.72
CA ARG A 485 8.36 31.75 33.10
C ARG A 485 8.98 30.37 33.09
N SER A 486 9.64 30.02 31.99
CA SER A 486 10.31 28.71 31.88
C SER A 486 11.34 28.50 33.00
N ARG A 487 12.07 29.55 33.40
CA ARG A 487 13.12 29.48 34.42
C ARG A 487 12.56 29.18 35.81
N TYR A 488 11.51 29.85 36.28
CA TYR A 488 10.98 29.55 37.62
C TYR A 488 10.08 28.30 37.63
N VAL A 489 9.28 28.07 36.59
CA VAL A 489 8.37 26.91 36.56
C VAL A 489 9.14 25.59 36.42
N ASP A 490 10.25 25.55 35.67
CA ASP A 490 11.08 24.34 35.57
C ASP A 490 11.64 23.90 36.93
N ASN A 491 11.92 24.85 37.84
CA ASN A 491 12.28 24.52 39.22
C ASN A 491 11.05 24.06 40.04
N CYS A 492 9.95 24.80 39.97
CA CYS A 492 8.76 24.53 40.79
C CYS A 492 8.10 23.18 40.46
N ARG A 493 8.09 22.77 39.19
CA ARG A 493 7.43 21.55 38.72
C ARG A 493 8.03 20.25 39.27
N PHE A 494 9.17 20.30 39.96
CA PHE A 494 9.73 19.18 40.72
C PHE A 494 8.74 18.63 41.76
N ILE A 495 7.86 19.48 42.28
CA ILE A 495 6.88 19.12 43.31
C ILE A 495 5.68 18.34 42.73
N LEU A 496 5.36 18.52 41.44
CA LEU A 496 4.16 17.92 40.84
C LEU A 496 4.23 16.38 40.85
N PRO A 497 3.19 15.68 41.37
CA PRO A 497 3.13 14.22 41.40
C PRO A 497 2.94 13.60 40.01
N ALA A 498 3.27 12.32 39.87
CA ALA A 498 2.96 11.54 38.66
C ALA A 498 1.45 11.40 38.41
N ALA A 499 0.63 11.60 39.45
CA ALA A 499 -0.83 11.69 39.38
C ALA A 499 -1.35 12.91 38.64
N SER A 500 -0.55 13.96 38.45
CA SER A 500 -0.99 15.18 37.78
C SER A 500 -1.58 14.87 36.40
N LEU A 501 -2.75 15.42 36.10
CA LEU A 501 -3.46 15.20 34.83
C LEU A 501 -2.84 16.04 33.71
N ALA A 502 -2.76 15.48 32.50
CA ALA A 502 -2.27 16.17 31.32
C ALA A 502 -2.99 15.65 30.06
N ASN A 503 -2.69 16.30 28.94
CA ASN A 503 -3.23 15.94 27.63
C ASN A 503 -2.08 15.52 26.70
N VAL A 504 -2.32 14.52 25.86
CA VAL A 504 -1.38 14.08 24.83
C VAL A 504 -2.12 13.79 23.53
N GLY A 505 -1.62 14.31 22.41
CA GLY A 505 -2.04 13.85 21.08
C GLY A 505 -1.13 12.71 20.62
N MET A 506 -1.69 11.67 20.01
CA MET A 506 -0.96 10.55 19.42
C MET A 506 -1.36 10.39 17.95
N THR A 507 -0.38 10.19 17.08
CA THR A 507 -0.61 9.78 15.69
C THR A 507 0.19 8.52 15.40
N ALA A 508 -0.48 7.48 14.93
CA ALA A 508 0.15 6.21 14.60
C ALA A 508 -0.67 5.44 13.56
N ASN A 509 -0.08 4.40 12.99
CA ASN A 509 -0.83 3.49 12.10
C ASN A 509 -1.58 2.41 12.89
N ALA A 510 -2.52 1.74 12.24
CA ALA A 510 -3.41 0.75 12.88
C ALA A 510 -2.62 -0.43 13.47
N ARG A 511 -1.50 -0.84 12.86
CA ARG A 511 -0.61 -1.87 13.43
C ARG A 511 0.00 -1.43 14.76
N VAL A 512 0.44 -0.19 14.84
CA VAL A 512 0.98 0.40 16.07
C VAL A 512 -0.13 0.53 17.12
N PHE A 513 -1.34 0.93 16.73
CA PHE A 513 -2.50 0.95 17.64
C PHE A 513 -2.88 -0.44 18.13
N GLU A 514 -2.87 -1.47 17.28
CA GLU A 514 -3.10 -2.85 17.70
C GLU A 514 -2.12 -3.25 18.81
N HIS A 515 -0.81 -3.02 18.61
CA HIS A 515 0.20 -3.29 19.63
C HIS A 515 0.01 -2.44 20.89
N ALA A 516 -0.29 -1.15 20.74
CA ALA A 516 -0.49 -0.23 21.85
C ALA A 516 -1.69 -0.64 22.71
N ILE A 517 -2.83 -0.97 22.09
CA ILE A 517 -4.04 -1.47 22.77
C ILE A 517 -3.72 -2.74 23.54
N ARG A 518 -3.10 -3.73 22.89
CA ARG A 518 -2.72 -5.00 23.55
C ARG A 518 -1.81 -4.78 24.75
N LYS A 519 -0.85 -3.86 24.65
CA LYS A 519 0.03 -3.47 25.75
C LYS A 519 -0.75 -2.79 26.87
N MET A 520 -1.62 -1.84 26.55
CA MET A 520 -2.43 -1.11 27.53
C MET A 520 -3.41 -2.01 28.29
N LEU A 521 -4.15 -2.87 27.58
CA LEU A 521 -5.06 -3.86 28.17
C LEU A 521 -4.36 -4.89 29.07
N SER A 522 -3.06 -5.07 28.90
CA SER A 522 -2.24 -6.00 29.69
C SER A 522 -1.43 -5.30 30.79
N HIS A 523 -1.58 -3.98 30.95
CA HIS A 523 -0.79 -3.18 31.88
C HIS A 523 -1.23 -3.41 33.34
N PRO A 524 -0.32 -3.35 34.34
CA PRO A 524 -0.67 -3.54 35.75
C PRO A 524 -1.52 -2.41 36.34
N LEU A 525 -1.38 -1.17 35.86
CA LEU A 525 -2.22 -0.04 36.28
C LEU A 525 -3.60 -0.09 35.63
N GLU A 526 -4.63 0.10 36.45
CA GLU A 526 -6.03 0.11 36.03
C GLU A 526 -6.36 1.22 35.03
N GLU A 527 -5.95 2.46 35.31
CA GLU A 527 -6.15 3.61 34.40
C GLU A 527 -5.66 3.30 32.98
N VAL A 528 -4.50 2.67 32.86
CA VAL A 528 -3.92 2.33 31.55
C VAL A 528 -4.76 1.27 30.83
N ARG A 529 -5.35 0.32 31.55
CA ARG A 529 -6.27 -0.67 30.96
C ARG A 529 -7.57 -0.02 30.49
N GLU A 530 -8.14 0.87 31.30
CA GLU A 530 -9.35 1.63 30.96
C GLU A 530 -9.13 2.48 29.70
N ILE A 531 -8.02 3.22 29.65
CA ILE A 531 -7.60 3.96 28.45
C ILE A 531 -7.43 3.01 27.25
N GLY A 532 -6.88 1.81 27.47
CA GLY A 532 -6.76 0.79 26.43
C GLY A 532 -8.10 0.36 25.82
N GLU A 533 -9.13 0.18 26.64
CA GLU A 533 -10.49 -0.15 26.19
C GLU A 533 -11.13 1.03 25.42
N GLU A 534 -10.95 2.26 25.91
CA GLU A 534 -11.44 3.45 25.23
C GLU A 534 -10.76 3.70 23.89
N VAL A 535 -9.43 3.55 23.83
CA VAL A 535 -8.65 3.65 22.59
C VAL A 535 -9.10 2.60 21.60
N LYS A 536 -9.32 1.36 22.04
CA LYS A 536 -9.82 0.30 21.17
C LYS A 536 -11.18 0.66 20.59
N ARG A 537 -12.12 1.09 21.45
CA ARG A 537 -13.47 1.50 21.02
C ARG A 537 -13.41 2.61 19.97
N VAL A 538 -12.66 3.68 20.23
CA VAL A 538 -12.52 4.81 19.29
C VAL A 538 -11.81 4.40 18.00
N ALA A 539 -10.74 3.60 18.07
CA ALA A 539 -10.02 3.14 16.88
C ALA A 539 -10.87 2.21 16.00
N GLN A 540 -11.78 1.44 16.59
CA GLN A 540 -12.70 0.56 15.86
C GLN A 540 -13.75 1.33 15.05
N GLU A 541 -14.02 2.60 15.35
CA GLU A 541 -14.93 3.43 14.55
C GLU A 541 -14.37 3.69 13.14
N GLU A 542 -13.04 3.82 13.03
CA GLU A 542 -12.35 4.15 11.77
C GLU A 542 -11.62 2.94 11.14
N THR A 543 -11.23 1.96 11.96
CA THR A 543 -10.51 0.74 11.55
C THR A 543 -11.10 -0.52 12.17
N PRO A 544 -12.39 -0.81 11.93
CA PRO A 544 -13.15 -1.86 12.62
C PRO A 544 -12.54 -3.26 12.46
N THR A 545 -11.87 -3.51 11.34
CA THR A 545 -11.28 -4.82 11.01
C THR A 545 -9.85 -4.92 11.55
N LEU A 546 -9.06 -3.86 11.40
CA LEU A 546 -7.61 -3.89 11.69
C LEU A 546 -7.28 -3.95 13.19
N VAL A 547 -8.10 -3.35 14.07
CA VAL A 547 -7.87 -3.39 15.53
C VAL A 547 -8.83 -4.34 16.26
N LYS A 548 -9.68 -5.07 15.54
CA LYS A 548 -10.71 -5.98 16.08
C LYS A 548 -10.17 -6.95 17.13
N TYR A 549 -9.04 -7.58 16.82
CA TYR A 549 -8.45 -8.64 17.65
C TYR A 549 -7.36 -8.12 18.60
N ALA A 550 -7.24 -6.80 18.77
CA ALA A 550 -6.38 -6.19 19.77
C ALA A 550 -6.95 -6.46 21.18
N ASN A 551 -6.58 -7.60 21.77
CA ASN A 551 -7.08 -8.09 23.05
C ASN A 551 -5.97 -8.10 24.11
N ARG A 552 -6.38 -8.14 25.39
CA ARG A 552 -5.46 -8.40 26.51
C ARG A 552 -4.59 -9.63 26.20
N VAL A 553 -3.31 -9.54 26.51
CA VAL A 553 -2.32 -10.60 26.32
C VAL A 553 -2.06 -11.26 27.68
N PRO A 554 -2.61 -12.47 27.94
CA PRO A 554 -2.52 -13.10 29.25
C PRO A 554 -1.08 -13.23 29.75
N TYR A 555 -0.17 -13.65 28.87
CA TYR A 555 1.27 -13.73 29.17
C TYR A 555 1.85 -12.44 29.76
N LEU A 556 1.54 -11.27 29.17
CA LEU A 556 2.05 -9.99 29.67
C LEU A 556 1.39 -9.59 30.98
N ALA A 557 0.09 -9.85 31.11
CA ALA A 557 -0.69 -9.44 32.26
C ALA A 557 -0.44 -10.32 33.50
N GLU A 558 0.05 -11.55 33.30
CA GLU A 558 0.39 -12.52 34.35
C GLU A 558 1.91 -12.62 34.57
N LEU A 559 2.70 -11.83 33.85
CA LEU A 559 4.16 -11.89 33.91
C LEU A 559 4.67 -11.51 35.30
N GLN A 560 5.10 -12.52 36.05
CA GLN A 560 5.81 -12.36 37.31
C GLN A 560 7.22 -12.92 37.21
N ILE A 561 8.21 -12.04 37.28
CA ILE A 561 9.62 -12.44 37.29
C ILE A 561 10.04 -12.68 38.73
N SER A 562 10.32 -13.94 39.06
CA SER A 562 10.89 -14.31 40.37
C SER A 562 12.23 -13.61 40.56
N LYS A 563 12.33 -12.72 41.55
CA LYS A 563 13.59 -12.09 41.92
C LYS A 563 14.48 -13.16 42.58
N PRO A 564 15.65 -13.50 42.03
CA PRO A 564 16.56 -14.41 42.73
C PRO A 564 16.93 -13.80 44.09
N LYS A 565 17.17 -14.64 45.10
CA LYS A 565 17.74 -14.20 46.40
C LYS A 565 19.18 -13.74 46.16
N ILE A 566 19.34 -12.51 45.69
CA ILE A 566 20.65 -11.89 45.47
C ILE A 566 21.13 -11.43 46.85
N GLN A 567 22.28 -11.96 47.29
CA GLN A 567 23.04 -11.29 48.34
C GLN A 567 23.46 -9.94 47.78
N THR A 568 22.87 -8.85 48.28
CA THR A 568 23.30 -7.50 47.92
C THR A 568 24.79 -7.41 48.23
N PRO A 569 25.67 -7.16 47.24
CA PRO A 569 27.08 -6.96 47.51
C PRO A 569 27.22 -5.90 48.60
N ASN A 570 28.10 -6.14 49.56
CA ASN A 570 28.34 -5.25 50.69
C ASN A 570 29.03 -3.97 50.16
N SER A 571 28.29 -3.09 49.48
CA SER A 571 28.83 -1.89 48.82
C SER A 571 29.06 -0.79 49.84
N LYS A 572 29.98 -1.03 50.78
CA LYS A 572 30.65 0.04 51.50
C LYS A 572 31.63 0.70 50.53
N SER A 573 31.45 2.01 50.30
CA SER A 573 32.50 2.97 49.86
C SER A 573 32.88 3.15 48.39
N GLN A 574 31.92 3.21 47.45
CA GLN A 574 32.16 3.96 46.20
C GLN A 574 31.06 5.00 46.01
N LYS A 575 31.46 6.27 45.90
CA LYS A 575 30.61 7.40 45.48
C LYS A 575 30.03 6.98 44.12
N THR A 576 28.79 6.50 44.11
CA THR A 576 28.22 5.88 42.92
C THR A 576 27.87 7.00 41.96
N GLU A 577 28.57 7.06 40.83
CA GLU A 577 28.31 8.06 39.80
C GLU A 577 26.85 7.92 39.30
N TRP A 578 26.12 9.03 39.21
CA TRP A 578 24.69 9.02 38.88
C TRP A 578 24.41 8.75 37.40
N LEU A 579 25.44 8.78 36.53
CA LEU A 579 25.36 8.31 35.15
C LEU A 579 26.68 7.67 34.73
N THR A 580 26.64 6.38 34.42
CA THR A 580 27.82 5.58 34.06
C THR A 580 27.66 4.99 32.67
N LEU A 581 28.74 5.00 31.88
CA LEU A 581 28.83 4.21 30.64
C LEU A 581 29.15 2.76 31.04
N VAL A 582 28.16 1.87 30.93
CA VAL A 582 28.28 0.47 31.36
C VAL A 582 28.71 -0.48 30.24
N ASP A 583 28.47 -0.10 28.99
CA ASP A 583 28.93 -0.85 27.80
C ASP A 583 29.06 0.07 26.58
N TYR A 584 29.97 -0.27 25.67
CA TYR A 584 30.15 0.45 24.40
C TYR A 584 30.91 -0.40 23.36
N ASP A 585 30.73 -0.06 22.08
CA ASP A 585 31.47 -0.67 20.98
C ASP A 585 32.95 -0.24 20.99
N ARG A 586 33.86 -1.07 21.49
CA ARG A 586 35.31 -0.73 21.57
C ARG A 586 35.96 -0.41 20.22
N ASP A 587 35.49 -1.03 19.15
CA ASP A 587 35.95 -0.80 17.78
C ASP A 587 35.05 0.22 17.03
N GLY A 588 34.26 1.02 17.73
CA GLY A 588 33.19 1.84 17.15
C GLY A 588 33.65 2.74 16.00
N GLU A 589 34.75 3.47 16.18
CA GLU A 589 35.30 4.32 15.13
C GLU A 589 35.75 3.51 13.90
N THR A 590 36.42 2.38 14.13
CA THR A 590 36.87 1.49 13.06
C THR A 590 35.68 0.92 12.30
N LYS A 591 34.64 0.46 13.00
CA LYS A 591 33.39 -0.05 12.42
C LYS A 591 32.67 1.01 11.56
N PHE A 592 32.57 2.24 12.07
CA PHE A 592 31.96 3.35 11.33
C PHE A 592 32.71 3.63 10.03
N LEU A 593 34.03 3.82 10.10
CA LEU A 593 34.84 4.12 8.92
C LEU A 593 34.80 2.98 7.89
N ALA A 594 34.81 1.72 8.35
CA ALA A 594 34.65 0.56 7.47
C ALA A 594 33.27 0.54 6.79
N ALA A 595 32.20 0.90 7.51
CA ALA A 595 30.86 1.00 6.94
C ALA A 595 30.76 2.15 5.91
N VAL A 596 31.45 3.27 6.14
CA VAL A 596 31.58 4.36 5.15
C VAL A 596 32.27 3.86 3.89
N LEU A 597 33.43 3.20 4.01
CA LEU A 597 34.12 2.61 2.84
C LEU A 597 33.24 1.59 2.12
N TYR A 598 32.57 0.70 2.85
CA TYR A 598 31.66 -0.29 2.28
C TYR A 598 30.55 0.36 1.43
N ARG A 599 30.00 1.49 1.88
CA ARG A 599 28.95 2.20 1.11
C ARG A 599 29.48 2.91 -0.14
N PHE A 600 30.70 3.44 -0.08
CA PHE A 600 31.25 4.31 -1.13
C PHE A 600 32.39 3.66 -1.93
N SER A 601 32.49 2.33 -1.87
CA SER A 601 33.41 1.52 -2.68
C SER A 601 32.77 0.17 -3.04
N ASP A 602 33.49 -0.66 -3.80
CA ASP A 602 33.08 -2.03 -4.13
C ASP A 602 33.63 -3.09 -3.15
N LEU A 603 34.22 -2.66 -2.02
CA LEU A 603 34.83 -3.57 -1.04
C LEU A 603 33.77 -4.29 -0.21
N PRO A 604 33.87 -5.62 -0.02
CA PRO A 604 33.17 -6.32 1.05
C PRO A 604 33.50 -5.72 2.43
N PHE A 605 32.57 -5.82 3.39
CA PHE A 605 32.76 -5.21 4.71
C PHE A 605 34.00 -5.72 5.45
N ALA A 606 34.35 -7.01 5.30
CA ALA A 606 35.56 -7.57 5.90
C ALA A 606 36.83 -6.91 5.37
N ASP A 607 36.91 -6.66 4.06
CA ASP A 607 38.05 -6.02 3.43
C ASP A 607 38.13 -4.53 3.78
N ALA A 608 36.98 -3.84 3.83
CA ALA A 608 36.90 -2.47 4.32
C ALA A 608 37.41 -2.34 5.77
N LEU A 609 37.13 -3.34 6.62
CA LEU A 609 37.60 -3.38 8.01
C LEU A 609 39.12 -3.52 8.08
N GLU A 610 39.71 -4.42 7.28
CA GLU A 610 41.17 -4.58 7.22
C GLU A 610 41.87 -3.34 6.68
N VAL A 611 41.28 -2.69 5.67
CA VAL A 611 41.78 -1.40 5.15
C VAL A 611 41.81 -0.34 6.25
N VAL A 612 40.73 -0.16 7.01
CA VAL A 612 40.67 0.84 8.09
C VAL A 612 41.61 0.48 9.24
N ARG A 613 41.80 -0.80 9.56
CA ARG A 613 42.77 -1.27 10.56
C ARG A 613 44.21 -0.97 10.15
N GLY A 614 44.50 -0.97 8.84
CA GLY A 614 45.79 -0.58 8.28
C GLY A 614 46.00 0.94 8.16
N MET A 615 44.97 1.76 8.37
CA MET A 615 45.08 3.22 8.29
C MET A 615 45.73 3.82 9.54
N ASP A 616 46.55 4.84 9.33
CA ASP A 616 47.04 5.69 10.41
C ASP A 616 45.96 6.69 10.90
N ALA A 617 46.27 7.43 11.97
CA ALA A 617 45.33 8.38 12.56
C ALA A 617 44.93 9.52 11.60
N SER A 618 45.84 9.97 10.74
CA SER A 618 45.60 11.06 9.78
C SER A 618 44.64 10.59 8.67
N GLN A 619 44.86 9.38 8.16
CA GLN A 619 43.99 8.76 7.17
C GLN A 619 42.57 8.53 7.71
N ARG A 620 42.46 8.03 8.96
CA ARG A 620 41.17 7.86 9.64
C ARG A 620 40.46 9.20 9.85
N GLU A 621 41.19 10.25 10.23
CA GLU A 621 40.63 11.58 10.41
C GLU A 621 40.17 12.20 9.09
N SER A 622 40.94 12.03 8.01
CA SER A 622 40.53 12.46 6.67
C SER A 622 39.22 11.79 6.25
N LEU A 623 39.11 10.46 6.40
CA LEU A 623 37.90 9.73 6.04
C LEU A 623 36.69 10.12 6.90
N ALA A 624 36.89 10.36 8.21
CA ALA A 624 35.83 10.86 9.08
C ALA A 624 35.36 12.26 8.65
N ASN A 625 36.30 13.15 8.27
CA ASN A 625 35.99 14.48 7.76
C ASN A 625 35.26 14.46 6.42
N ASP A 626 35.62 13.54 5.52
CA ASP A 626 34.91 13.36 4.25
C ASP A 626 33.45 12.91 4.50
N ALA A 627 33.25 12.03 5.49
CA ALA A 627 31.96 11.48 5.84
C ALA A 627 31.04 12.47 6.59
N LEU A 628 31.59 13.26 7.51
CA LEU A 628 30.81 14.04 8.49
C LEU A 628 31.15 15.55 8.51
N GLY A 629 32.30 15.96 7.97
CA GLY A 629 32.83 17.33 8.14
C GLY A 629 32.04 18.43 7.43
N LYS A 630 31.15 18.07 6.50
CA LYS A 630 30.29 19.02 5.75
C LYS A 630 28.88 19.16 6.31
N MET A 631 28.55 18.49 7.41
CA MET A 631 27.20 18.55 8.00
C MET A 631 26.88 19.97 8.50
N SER A 632 25.76 20.53 8.06
CA SER A 632 25.17 21.76 8.59
C SER A 632 24.30 21.49 9.82
N LEU A 633 23.75 22.52 10.48
CA LEU A 633 22.95 22.39 11.71
C LEU A 633 21.71 21.49 11.58
N HIS A 634 21.11 21.41 10.38
CA HIS A 634 19.85 20.69 10.15
C HIS A 634 20.05 19.34 9.47
N ASP A 635 21.29 18.99 9.12
CA ASP A 635 21.57 17.72 8.46
C ASP A 635 21.50 16.56 9.45
N ILE A 636 20.88 15.48 8.98
CA ILE A 636 20.81 14.21 9.71
C ILE A 636 22.12 13.46 9.43
N PRO A 637 22.86 13.05 10.47
CA PRO A 637 24.10 12.30 10.28
C PRO A 637 23.90 11.00 9.50
N LEU A 638 25.00 10.57 8.88
CA LEU A 638 25.09 9.32 8.13
C LEU A 638 24.53 8.13 8.93
N ARG A 639 23.86 7.22 8.21
CA ARG A 639 23.20 6.06 8.82
C ARG A 639 24.20 5.06 9.38
N GLU A 640 25.42 5.06 8.85
CA GLU A 640 26.53 4.20 9.24
C GLU A 640 26.92 4.37 10.72
N LEU A 641 26.59 5.51 11.34
CA LEU A 641 26.73 5.72 12.79
C LEU A 641 25.83 4.79 13.63
N GLU A 642 24.81 4.17 13.03
CA GLU A 642 23.96 3.17 13.71
C GLU A 642 24.72 1.88 14.06
N HIS A 643 25.93 1.66 13.52
CA HIS A 643 26.80 0.52 13.84
C HIS A 643 27.66 0.71 15.10
N VAL A 644 27.51 1.83 15.80
CA VAL A 644 28.27 2.15 17.03
C VAL A 644 27.27 2.39 18.16
N ALA A 645 27.31 1.58 19.21
CA ALA A 645 26.37 1.59 20.32
C ALA A 645 27.03 1.89 21.68
N TYR A 646 26.21 2.44 22.57
CA TYR A 646 26.55 2.76 23.96
C TYR A 646 25.39 2.38 24.88
N THR A 647 25.69 1.88 26.07
CA THR A 647 24.72 1.63 27.13
C THR A 647 25.11 2.39 28.39
N PHE A 648 24.14 3.10 28.96
CA PHE A 648 24.30 3.91 30.17
C PHE A 648 23.36 3.45 31.28
N ASP A 649 23.87 3.31 32.50
CA ASP A 649 23.04 3.21 33.72
C ASP A 649 22.97 4.61 34.35
N THR A 650 21.75 5.13 34.51
CA THR A 650 21.51 6.47 35.02
C THR A 650 20.50 6.49 36.16
N LEU A 651 20.82 7.28 37.17
CA LEU A 651 19.95 7.71 38.25
C LEU A 651 19.65 9.20 38.05
N MET A 652 18.42 9.52 37.66
CA MET A 652 17.99 10.91 37.43
C MET A 652 16.60 11.16 38.00
N ASP A 653 16.26 12.42 38.27
CA ASP A 653 14.91 12.78 38.68
C ASP A 653 13.89 12.45 37.58
N GLN A 654 12.67 12.09 37.99
CA GLN A 654 11.59 11.73 37.08
C GLN A 654 11.29 12.87 36.09
N GLY A 655 11.44 14.14 36.47
CA GLY A 655 11.31 15.29 35.56
C GLY A 655 12.29 15.24 34.38
N GLY A 656 13.55 14.90 34.64
CA GLY A 656 14.57 14.61 33.63
C GLY A 656 14.18 13.40 32.77
N TYR A 657 13.72 12.31 33.39
CA TYR A 657 13.29 11.11 32.66
C TYR A 657 12.12 11.38 31.70
N PHE A 658 11.17 12.26 32.05
CA PHE A 658 10.07 12.67 31.16
C PHE A 658 10.55 13.33 29.85
N GLU A 659 11.75 13.91 29.84
CA GLU A 659 12.38 14.46 28.62
C GLU A 659 13.15 13.39 27.84
N VAL A 660 13.69 12.38 28.54
CA VAL A 660 14.42 11.22 28.00
C VAL A 660 13.47 10.25 27.31
N LYS A 661 12.31 9.92 27.90
CA LYS A 661 11.33 8.97 27.33
C LYS A 661 10.81 9.35 25.95
N ARG A 662 10.92 10.64 25.58
CA ARG A 662 10.55 11.16 24.25
C ARG A 662 11.49 10.68 23.14
N HIS A 663 12.70 10.26 23.48
CA HIS A 663 13.71 9.71 22.56
C HIS A 663 13.50 8.21 22.41
N ARG A 664 12.42 7.81 21.72
CA ARG A 664 11.95 6.41 21.68
C ARG A 664 12.76 5.47 20.78
N MET A 665 13.60 6.03 19.90
CA MET A 665 14.42 5.21 19.00
C MET A 665 15.49 4.44 19.79
N MET A 666 16.09 5.10 20.79
CA MET A 666 16.95 4.39 21.76
C MET A 666 16.14 3.45 22.64
N THR A 667 16.79 2.39 23.10
CA THR A 667 16.20 1.43 24.03
C THR A 667 16.29 1.97 25.45
N GLN A 668 15.18 1.91 26.18
CA GLN A 668 15.08 2.41 27.55
C GLN A 668 14.42 1.36 28.42
N THR A 669 15.03 1.05 29.56
CA THR A 669 14.47 0.17 30.59
C THR A 669 14.45 0.92 31.92
N PRO A 670 13.36 1.65 32.21
CA PRO A 670 13.22 2.32 33.49
C PRO A 670 12.81 1.32 34.58
N GLN A 671 13.33 1.47 35.80
CA GLN A 671 12.77 0.77 36.97
C GLN A 671 11.38 1.33 37.30
N ARG A 672 10.64 0.77 38.27
CA ARG A 672 9.41 1.40 38.77
C ARG A 672 9.73 2.77 39.37
N LEU A 673 8.82 3.73 39.21
CA LEU A 673 8.90 5.02 39.91
C LEU A 673 8.61 4.81 41.40
N THR A 674 9.57 5.13 42.27
CA THR A 674 9.47 4.90 43.71
C THR A 674 10.00 6.10 44.49
N ALA A 675 9.68 6.17 45.79
CA ALA A 675 10.25 7.18 46.68
C ALA A 675 11.53 6.72 47.42
N THR A 676 12.21 5.66 46.96
CA THR A 676 13.32 5.02 47.72
C THR A 676 14.72 5.46 47.30
N LEU A 677 14.87 6.17 46.18
CA LEU A 677 16.17 6.57 45.62
C LEU A 677 16.51 8.05 45.89
N GLY A 678 15.86 8.64 46.89
CA GLY A 678 15.96 10.07 47.20
C GLY A 678 15.37 10.95 46.11
N TRP A 679 15.56 12.26 46.26
CA TRP A 679 15.08 13.28 45.32
C TRP A 679 16.17 14.32 45.06
N ALA A 680 16.06 15.01 43.92
CA ALA A 680 16.93 16.12 43.55
C ALA A 680 16.32 17.44 44.00
N THR A 681 17.11 18.29 44.66
CA THR A 681 16.68 19.62 45.10
C THR A 681 17.21 20.71 44.17
N PRO A 682 16.33 21.45 43.46
CA PRO A 682 16.75 22.62 42.71
C PRO A 682 17.32 23.72 43.61
N ARG A 683 18.49 24.25 43.25
CA ARG A 683 19.19 25.33 43.99
C ARG A 683 18.34 26.60 44.10
N ALA A 684 17.43 26.82 43.15
CA ALA A 684 16.48 27.91 43.20
C ALA A 684 15.58 27.88 44.46
N PHE A 685 15.29 26.72 45.03
CA PHE A 685 14.53 26.66 46.29
C PHE A 685 15.35 27.10 47.49
N GLU A 686 16.65 26.81 47.55
CA GLU A 686 17.53 27.36 48.59
C GLU A 686 17.64 28.88 48.45
N ALA A 687 17.93 29.34 47.24
CA ALA A 687 18.11 30.77 46.97
C ALA A 687 16.83 31.59 47.17
N ALA A 688 15.65 30.99 46.98
CA ALA A 688 14.36 31.62 47.24
C ALA A 688 13.83 31.42 48.68
N GLY A 689 14.57 30.73 49.56
CA GLY A 689 14.14 30.46 50.94
C GLY A 689 12.98 29.46 51.05
N PHE A 690 12.74 28.64 50.03
CA PHE A 690 11.64 27.66 49.96
C PHE A 690 12.09 26.21 50.22
N ALA A 691 13.38 25.97 50.45
CA ALA A 691 13.94 24.62 50.62
C ALA A 691 13.28 23.80 51.74
N GLY A 692 12.92 24.42 52.88
CA GLY A 692 12.29 23.71 54.00
C GLY A 692 10.87 23.20 53.68
N GLU A 693 10.06 24.04 53.04
CA GLU A 693 8.72 23.64 52.59
C GLU A 693 8.79 22.59 51.48
N TYR A 694 9.75 22.73 50.57
CA TYR A 694 10.03 21.72 49.55
C TYR A 694 10.42 20.37 50.17
N GLY A 695 11.33 20.34 51.15
CA GLY A 695 11.72 19.13 51.87
C GLY A 695 10.55 18.46 52.57
N THR A 696 9.73 19.25 53.29
CA THR A 696 8.49 18.77 53.93
C THR A 696 7.56 18.11 52.91
N ALA A 697 7.44 18.71 51.72
CA ALA A 697 6.63 18.16 50.63
C ALA A 697 7.14 16.81 50.12
N MET A 698 8.46 16.68 49.93
CA MET A 698 9.07 15.43 49.47
C MET A 698 8.98 14.32 50.54
N GLU A 699 9.18 14.65 51.81
CA GLU A 699 9.07 13.70 52.93
C GLU A 699 7.64 13.16 53.10
N ALA A 700 6.64 14.03 52.99
CA ALA A 700 5.25 13.62 53.05
C ALA A 700 4.90 12.69 51.88
N ALA A 701 5.33 13.02 50.65
CA ALA A 701 5.14 12.16 49.49
C ALA A 701 5.85 10.80 49.65
N ALA A 702 7.07 10.78 50.18
CA ALA A 702 7.79 9.54 50.45
C ALA A 702 7.10 8.67 51.52
N THR A 703 6.53 9.31 52.55
CA THR A 703 5.78 8.64 53.61
C THR A 703 4.47 8.08 53.09
N ALA A 704 3.73 8.85 52.31
CA ALA A 704 2.53 8.40 51.62
C ALA A 704 2.84 7.22 50.69
N TYR A 705 3.89 7.32 49.86
CA TYR A 705 4.35 6.24 48.99
C TYR A 705 4.64 4.95 49.76
N ARG A 706 5.45 5.00 50.83
CA ARG A 706 5.79 3.80 51.61
C ARG A 706 4.56 3.12 52.21
N THR A 707 3.63 3.93 52.68
CA THR A 707 2.38 3.45 53.29
C THR A 707 1.45 2.84 52.24
N LEU A 708 1.28 3.51 51.09
CA LEU A 708 0.47 3.02 49.98
C LEU A 708 1.07 1.77 49.36
N ALA A 709 2.39 1.71 49.16
CA ALA A 709 3.06 0.61 48.48
C ALA A 709 2.96 -0.74 49.21
N ALA A 710 2.62 -0.74 50.51
CA ALA A 710 2.35 -1.95 51.27
C ALA A 710 1.07 -2.66 50.80
N ASP A 711 0.04 -1.87 50.44
CA ASP A 711 -1.28 -2.36 50.05
C ASP A 711 -1.48 -2.29 48.51
N PHE A 712 -0.90 -1.28 47.87
CA PHE A 712 -1.07 -0.88 46.46
C PHE A 712 0.29 -0.59 45.80
N PRO A 713 1.12 -1.62 45.56
CA PRO A 713 2.51 -1.44 45.12
C PRO A 713 2.68 -0.84 43.72
N GLU A 714 1.67 -0.89 42.86
CA GLU A 714 1.69 -0.25 41.54
C GLU A 714 1.21 1.21 41.64
N GLU A 715 0.06 1.41 42.29
CA GLU A 715 -0.63 2.69 42.42
C GLU A 715 0.12 3.69 43.31
N ALA A 716 0.94 3.22 44.25
CA ALA A 716 1.77 4.11 45.07
C ALA A 716 2.64 5.05 44.20
N SER A 717 3.02 4.64 42.99
CA SER A 717 3.80 5.46 42.05
C SER A 717 3.12 6.79 41.69
N TYR A 718 1.80 6.88 41.76
CA TYR A 718 1.05 8.09 41.42
C TYR A 718 1.37 9.27 42.34
N VAL A 719 1.61 9.05 43.64
CA VAL A 719 1.89 10.14 44.58
C VAL A 719 3.32 10.67 44.46
N VAL A 720 4.20 10.02 43.68
CA VAL A 720 5.63 10.34 43.61
C VAL A 720 5.88 11.61 42.76
N PRO A 721 6.50 12.66 43.33
CA PRO A 721 6.87 13.90 42.62
C PRO A 721 7.93 13.71 41.53
N ASN A 722 7.99 14.65 40.57
CA ASN A 722 9.02 14.69 39.53
C ASN A 722 10.46 14.75 40.09
N ALA A 723 10.63 15.23 41.32
CA ALA A 723 11.93 15.34 41.96
C ALA A 723 12.59 14.00 42.30
N PHE A 724 11.81 12.94 42.48
CA PHE A 724 12.35 11.66 42.92
C PHE A 724 13.16 11.00 41.84
N ASN A 725 14.28 10.41 42.25
CA ASN A 725 15.19 9.76 41.33
C ASN A 725 14.67 8.40 40.88
N ARG A 726 14.95 8.05 39.63
CA ARG A 726 14.59 6.79 39.01
C ARG A 726 15.79 6.25 38.25
N ARG A 727 16.08 4.96 38.45
CA ARG A 727 17.11 4.27 37.68
C ARG A 727 16.58 3.88 36.30
N THR A 728 17.34 4.18 35.26
CA THR A 728 17.01 3.85 33.88
C THR A 728 18.24 3.31 33.17
N LEU A 729 18.10 2.18 32.48
CA LEU A 729 19.11 1.70 31.53
C LEU A 729 18.79 2.27 30.15
N MET A 730 19.74 2.96 29.51
CA MET A 730 19.58 3.58 28.20
C MET A 730 20.61 3.01 27.22
N THR A 731 20.17 2.42 26.12
CA THR A 731 21.06 1.96 25.04
C THR A 731 20.73 2.71 23.76
N MET A 732 21.72 3.39 23.20
CA MET A 732 21.58 4.19 21.98
C MET A 732 22.73 3.92 21.01
N ASN A 733 22.45 3.99 19.72
CA ASN A 733 23.53 4.08 18.73
C ASN A 733 24.06 5.52 18.63
N LEU A 734 25.20 5.72 17.97
CA LEU A 734 25.84 7.03 17.89
C LEU A 734 24.99 8.04 17.12
N ARG A 735 24.24 7.60 16.10
CA ARG A 735 23.31 8.48 15.37
C ARG A 735 22.18 9.00 16.27
N GLU A 736 21.65 8.13 17.13
CA GLU A 736 20.69 8.50 18.17
C GLU A 736 21.32 9.41 19.23
N ALA A 737 22.58 9.15 19.61
CA ALA A 737 23.31 9.99 20.55
C ALA A 737 23.53 11.42 20.01
N PHE A 738 23.81 11.59 18.71
CA PHE A 738 23.83 12.90 18.06
C PHE A 738 22.50 13.63 18.26
N ALA A 739 21.38 12.99 17.90
CA ALA A 739 20.06 13.59 18.02
C ALA A 739 19.69 13.92 19.49
N PHE A 740 19.96 12.98 20.42
CA PHE A 740 19.69 13.15 21.84
C PHE A 740 20.52 14.28 22.43
N CYS A 741 21.84 14.22 22.26
CA CYS A 741 22.77 15.15 22.92
C CYS A 741 22.63 16.56 22.37
N GLU A 742 22.50 16.75 21.06
CA GLU A 742 22.38 18.09 20.47
C GLU A 742 21.09 18.79 20.92
N LEU A 743 19.97 18.05 20.93
CA LEU A 743 18.69 18.59 21.40
C LEU A 743 18.69 18.83 22.91
N ARG A 744 19.27 17.91 23.70
CA ARG A 744 19.12 17.92 25.15
C ARG A 744 20.24 18.65 25.89
N THR A 745 21.36 18.99 25.25
CA THR A 745 22.36 19.92 25.83
C THR A 745 22.03 21.39 25.55
N ALA A 746 21.06 21.67 24.68
CA ALA A 746 20.64 23.02 24.33
C ALA A 746 20.11 23.80 25.55
N ALA A 747 20.36 25.12 25.59
CA ALA A 747 20.06 25.96 26.75
C ALA A 747 18.56 26.04 27.10
N ASN A 748 17.67 25.79 26.14
CA ASN A 748 16.21 25.77 26.32
C ASN A 748 15.66 24.43 26.86
N ALA A 749 16.49 23.38 26.90
CA ALA A 749 16.12 22.12 27.53
C ALA A 749 16.14 22.25 29.06
N HIS A 750 15.38 21.40 29.74
CA HIS A 750 15.36 21.36 31.20
C HIS A 750 16.74 20.99 31.77
N PHE A 751 17.18 21.64 32.84
CA PHE A 751 18.55 21.45 33.36
C PHE A 751 18.87 20.00 33.76
N SER A 752 17.91 19.24 34.28
CA SER A 752 18.13 17.81 34.61
C SER A 752 18.53 16.96 33.41
N VAL A 753 17.81 17.11 32.28
CA VAL A 753 18.13 16.34 31.06
C VAL A 753 19.38 16.90 30.37
N ARG A 754 19.64 18.21 30.50
CA ARG A 754 20.91 18.82 30.05
C ARG A 754 22.10 18.24 30.79
N ARG A 755 22.01 18.08 32.12
CA ARG A 755 23.04 17.43 32.94
C ARG A 755 23.33 16.01 32.43
N ALA A 756 22.29 15.21 32.23
CA ALA A 756 22.43 13.84 31.71
C ALA A 756 23.04 13.80 30.30
N ALA A 757 22.54 14.62 29.37
CA ALA A 757 23.04 14.68 28.01
C ALA A 757 24.49 15.16 27.93
N ALA A 758 24.90 16.13 28.76
CA ALA A 758 26.28 16.58 28.84
C ALA A 758 27.21 15.44 29.30
N ARG A 759 26.81 14.66 30.32
CA ARG A 759 27.59 13.51 30.80
C ARG A 759 27.69 12.41 29.74
N VAL A 760 26.64 12.18 28.95
CA VAL A 760 26.69 11.26 27.80
C VAL A 760 27.73 11.72 26.76
N VAL A 761 27.76 13.02 26.43
CA VAL A 761 28.75 13.58 25.51
C VAL A 761 30.17 13.42 26.06
N GLU A 762 30.38 13.67 27.35
CA GLU A 762 31.67 13.49 28.03
C GLU A 762 32.17 12.04 27.93
N HIS A 763 31.29 11.06 28.22
CA HIS A 763 31.61 9.64 28.08
C HIS A 763 31.95 9.25 26.64
N ILE A 764 31.15 9.70 25.65
CA ILE A 764 31.39 9.42 24.23
C ILE A 764 32.72 10.03 23.76
N ARG A 765 33.05 11.26 24.17
CA ARG A 765 34.36 11.87 23.89
C ARG A 765 35.52 11.07 24.49
N GLY A 766 35.32 10.46 25.65
CA GLY A 766 36.32 9.64 26.32
C GLY A 766 36.64 8.35 25.57
N VAL A 767 35.64 7.71 24.94
CA VAL A 767 35.82 6.39 24.29
C VAL A 767 35.99 6.47 22.77
N HIS A 768 35.38 7.46 22.10
CA HIS A 768 35.43 7.66 20.65
C HIS A 768 35.72 9.13 20.28
N PRO A 769 36.95 9.61 20.59
CA PRO A 769 37.30 11.01 20.42
C PRO A 769 37.27 11.50 18.96
N LEU A 770 37.51 10.64 17.96
CA LEU A 770 37.46 11.04 16.55
C LEU A 770 36.03 11.42 16.15
N LEU A 771 35.07 10.54 16.44
CA LEU A 771 33.68 10.75 16.02
C LEU A 771 32.96 11.79 16.88
N ALA A 772 33.33 11.92 18.15
CA ALA A 772 32.75 12.92 19.05
C ALA A 772 33.03 14.37 18.62
N LYS A 773 34.09 14.63 17.82
CA LYS A 773 34.39 15.97 17.26
C LYS A 773 33.25 16.52 16.40
N PHE A 774 32.50 15.63 15.74
CA PHE A 774 31.43 16.01 14.82
C PHE A 774 30.09 16.23 15.54
N MET A 775 29.98 15.88 16.83
CA MET A 775 28.79 16.19 17.64
C MET A 775 28.74 17.70 17.87
N ARG A 776 27.59 18.33 17.57
CA ARG A 776 27.39 19.79 17.67
C ARG A 776 27.13 20.25 19.12
N CYS A 777 28.00 19.83 20.05
CA CYS A 777 27.89 20.03 21.50
C CYS A 777 29.17 20.60 22.14
N SER A 778 30.16 21.04 21.37
CA SER A 778 31.49 21.48 21.87
C SER A 778 31.42 22.74 22.74
N GLU A 779 30.55 23.69 22.43
CA GLU A 779 30.39 24.95 23.18
C GLU A 779 29.35 24.88 24.33
N ARG A 780 28.94 23.67 24.73
CA ARG A 780 27.92 23.47 25.77
C ARG A 780 28.58 23.30 27.16
N PRO A 781 27.95 23.80 28.24
CA PRO A 781 28.44 23.57 29.60
C PRO A 781 28.61 22.08 29.93
N SER A 782 29.59 21.76 30.79
CA SER A 782 29.79 20.40 31.29
C SER A 782 28.64 19.96 32.20
N ALA A 783 28.52 18.65 32.43
CA ALA A 783 27.54 18.13 33.37
C ALA A 783 27.76 18.69 34.79
N GLU A 784 29.03 18.84 35.20
CA GLU A 784 29.42 19.40 36.50
C GLU A 784 29.00 20.87 36.63
N THR A 785 29.27 21.71 35.63
CA THR A 785 28.83 23.12 35.66
C THR A 785 27.31 23.24 35.76
N ILE A 786 26.55 22.39 35.06
CA ILE A 786 25.07 22.40 35.14
C ILE A 786 24.61 21.93 36.52
N GLU A 787 25.26 20.92 37.10
CA GLU A 787 24.95 20.43 38.44
C GLU A 787 25.20 21.51 39.49
N GLU A 788 26.37 22.16 39.47
CA GLU A 788 26.72 23.28 40.35
C GLU A 788 25.75 24.45 40.21
N GLU A 789 25.33 24.78 38.99
CA GLU A 789 24.42 25.92 38.73
C GLU A 789 23.00 25.65 39.24
N PHE A 790 22.46 24.45 39.01
CA PHE A 790 21.01 24.20 39.16
C PHE A 790 20.62 23.28 40.32
N LEU A 791 21.52 22.44 40.83
CA LEU A 791 21.20 21.44 41.83
C LEU A 791 22.01 21.66 43.11
N VAL A 792 21.41 21.27 44.24
CA VAL A 792 22.11 21.14 45.52
C VAL A 792 22.80 19.78 45.52
N ASN A 793 24.09 19.74 45.86
CA ASN A 793 24.82 18.48 45.99
C ASN A 793 24.13 17.63 47.07
N ALA A 794 23.75 16.39 46.72
CA ALA A 794 23.34 15.43 47.74
C ALA A 794 24.56 15.12 48.61
N GLU A 795 24.46 15.38 49.93
CA GLU A 795 25.47 14.96 50.90
C GLU A 795 25.65 13.44 50.93
#